data_AF-A0AB73SYB6-F1
#
_entry.id   AF-A0AB73SYB6-F1
#
_cell.length_a   1.000
_cell.length_b   1.000
_cell.length_c   1.000
_cell.angle_alpha   90.00
_cell.angle_beta   90.00
_cell.angle_gamma   90.00
#
_symmetry.space_group_name_H-M   'P 1'
#
loop_
_entity.id
_entity.type
_entity.pdbx_description
1 polymer ?
#
loop_
_entity_poly.entity_id
_entity_poly.type
_entity_poly.pdbx_seq_one_letter_code
_entity_poly.pdbx_strand_id
1 'polypeptide(L)'
;MELLEAAAVTRIYGDGQKTVAAVLHYDRELSNNDIKMEDFEVEGRTITDAYVSEAGMAGKPSDNGSFAVLELSPDDPDAKTCRMTGRGRKARTCVAAARVKVKTGGRWYISSRTINLTADEFREYTFEVPGTDKKLNYNLYIPQGSAAGHKLPLVLFMHDAGSCSDDVCAPLAQGNGAAVWAQTEEQKRHPCFVLAPQFPSKTAEDDFTVTWEADAVTELVKHLLTVFPVDEKRIYGTGQSMGCMMLCELLIRNPGFFAGCFLVAGQWNPDTMGAVKKENIWILVSEKDEKAFPVMGACMERIEQEGGRVSRGSVDARMPEEEQNAAMRRIVQKGCNIIFTWYEKDSVLPEGADVFPGACHVNTWVHAYGLEAIHDWLFSQCRNPIDFSCRHDVMLKNEDGTLTPMDVPYYQSELVAPGTWRILSDGDYSYLVEGEDEALMIDSGYGCGNIRAYCQSLTDKPVRRIANTHDHFDHTANNCYFDCAYMSAETKELATIPFPSFEGIEFPRDYPVEVIDEGYTFHLGGRDLVTFKIPDHAAGSLAFLDNKEGILFCGDELGMPFGKSMNGSVEAFRNHLKRLQEHRDEIRLLCTGPGVTDAGFMDRLAENMDYILAGHEGRPLETPGKQRPADTDQEAASGQVIYDRRLPHAPDRHQDDPAEFPFRRVMDHAGLKVIYDVRKVFAEIPV
;
A
#
# COMPACT_ATOMS: atom_id res chain seq x y z
N MET A 1 -45.36 17.86 19.78
CA MET A 1 -44.22 17.13 19.20
C MET A 1 -44.81 15.86 18.63
N GLU A 2 -45.00 15.85 17.32
CA GLU A 2 -45.54 14.71 16.59
C GLU A 2 -44.40 14.04 15.81
N LEU A 3 -44.32 12.71 15.92
CA LEU A 3 -43.36 11.94 15.14
C LEU A 3 -43.91 11.75 13.74
N LEU A 4 -43.20 12.28 12.74
CA LEU A 4 -43.55 12.15 11.32
C LEU A 4 -43.13 10.80 10.75
N GLU A 5 -41.91 10.37 11.08
CA GLU A 5 -41.32 9.14 10.53
C GLU A 5 -40.29 8.53 11.49
N ALA A 6 -40.11 7.21 11.43
CA ALA A 6 -38.99 6.52 12.05
C ALA A 6 -38.24 5.66 11.02
N ALA A 7 -36.91 5.66 11.08
CA ALA A 7 -36.04 4.81 10.27
C ALA A 7 -35.13 3.94 11.15
N ALA A 8 -34.92 2.69 10.74
CA ALA A 8 -33.90 1.82 11.31
C ALA A 8 -32.56 2.04 10.58
N VAL A 9 -31.46 2.17 11.31
CA VAL A 9 -30.12 2.32 10.73
C VAL A 9 -29.34 1.03 10.94
N THR A 10 -28.65 0.55 9.90
CA THR A 10 -27.80 -0.64 9.99
C THR A 10 -26.33 -0.34 9.70
N ARG A 11 -25.45 -1.13 10.32
CA ARG A 11 -24.00 -1.15 10.09
C ARG A 11 -23.54 -2.59 9.91
N ILE A 12 -22.53 -2.80 9.07
CA ILE A 12 -21.93 -4.12 8.85
C ILE A 12 -20.69 -4.26 9.72
N TYR A 13 -20.64 -5.33 10.51
CA TYR A 13 -19.51 -5.73 11.34
C TYR A 13 -18.90 -7.03 10.80
N GLY A 14 -17.76 -7.46 11.35
CA GLY A 14 -17.13 -8.73 10.99
C GLY A 14 -18.05 -9.94 11.15
N ASP A 15 -18.98 -9.90 12.10
CA ASP A 15 -19.96 -10.95 12.37
C ASP A 15 -21.35 -10.70 11.75
N GLY A 16 -21.44 -9.76 10.81
CA GLY A 16 -22.61 -9.47 9.99
C GLY A 16 -23.25 -8.11 10.22
N GLN A 17 -24.29 -7.83 9.44
CA GLN A 17 -25.08 -6.60 9.53
C GLN A 17 -25.96 -6.58 10.78
N LYS A 18 -25.96 -5.43 11.47
CA LYS A 18 -26.71 -5.19 12.70
C LYS A 18 -27.48 -3.87 12.62
N THR A 19 -28.65 -3.82 13.23
CA THR A 19 -29.42 -2.58 13.43
C THR A 19 -28.81 -1.82 14.59
N VAL A 20 -28.25 -0.63 14.35
CA VAL A 20 -27.44 0.12 15.34
C VAL A 20 -28.05 1.43 15.77
N ALA A 21 -29.06 1.94 15.08
CA ALA A 21 -29.76 3.14 15.54
C ALA A 21 -31.22 3.19 15.08
N ALA A 22 -32.00 4.04 15.75
CA ALA A 22 -33.30 4.50 15.29
C ALA A 22 -33.25 6.02 15.07
N VAL A 23 -33.64 6.50 13.89
CA VAL A 23 -33.74 7.93 13.57
C VAL A 23 -35.21 8.32 13.55
N LEU A 24 -35.57 9.32 14.35
CA LEU A 24 -36.93 9.78 14.58
C LEU A 24 -37.09 11.20 14.03
N HIS A 25 -37.88 11.38 12.98
CA HIS A 25 -38.12 12.69 12.39
C HIS A 25 -39.38 13.33 12.99
N TYR A 26 -39.25 14.54 13.53
CA TYR A 26 -40.31 15.29 14.17
C TYR A 26 -40.78 16.48 13.33
N ASP A 27 -42.02 16.91 13.59
CA ASP A 27 -42.69 18.02 12.93
C ASP A 27 -42.14 19.42 13.28
N ARG A 28 -41.10 19.47 14.12
CA ARG A 28 -40.48 20.69 14.62
C ARG A 28 -39.02 20.46 14.96
N GLU A 29 -38.31 21.56 15.12
CA GLU A 29 -36.96 21.56 15.66
C GLU A 29 -36.96 21.20 17.17
N LEU A 30 -35.96 20.41 17.52
CA LEU A 30 -35.62 19.93 18.86
C LEU A 30 -34.26 20.50 19.24
N SER A 31 -34.01 20.64 20.54
CA SER A 31 -32.69 20.85 21.14
C SER A 31 -32.31 19.64 22.00
N ASN A 32 -31.04 19.51 22.36
CA ASN A 32 -30.59 18.44 23.26
C ASN A 32 -31.25 18.47 24.67
N ASN A 33 -31.89 19.58 25.05
CA ASN A 33 -32.69 19.64 26.29
C ASN A 33 -34.10 19.03 26.14
N ASP A 34 -34.59 18.89 24.91
CA ASP A 34 -35.94 18.38 24.60
C ASP A 34 -36.00 16.84 24.56
N ILE A 35 -34.84 16.18 24.64
CA ILE A 35 -34.72 14.73 24.57
C ILE A 35 -33.91 14.19 25.74
N LYS A 36 -34.40 13.14 26.37
CA LYS A 36 -33.64 12.30 27.30
C LYS A 36 -33.79 10.86 26.88
N MET A 37 -32.75 10.07 27.08
CA MET A 37 -32.79 8.63 26.79
C MET A 37 -33.99 7.92 27.46
N GLU A 38 -34.37 8.40 28.65
CA GLU A 38 -35.52 7.94 29.45
C GLU A 38 -36.88 8.12 28.76
N ASP A 39 -36.98 9.05 27.80
CA ASP A 39 -38.22 9.35 27.08
C ASP A 39 -38.55 8.29 26.01
N PHE A 40 -37.62 7.36 25.79
CA PHE A 40 -37.67 6.37 24.72
C PHE A 40 -37.58 4.94 25.25
N GLU A 41 -38.32 4.04 24.61
CA GLU A 41 -38.14 2.59 24.75
C GLU A 41 -38.00 2.01 23.34
N VAL A 42 -37.06 1.08 23.11
CA VAL A 42 -36.99 0.32 21.85
C VAL A 42 -37.21 -1.15 22.16
N GLU A 43 -38.20 -1.77 21.52
CA GLU A 43 -38.60 -3.15 21.80
C GLU A 43 -37.44 -4.12 21.55
N GLY A 44 -37.03 -4.84 22.60
CA GLY A 44 -35.96 -5.85 22.52
C GLY A 44 -34.56 -5.28 22.34
N ARG A 45 -34.37 -3.95 22.45
CA ARG A 45 -33.09 -3.29 22.19
C ARG A 45 -32.67 -2.37 23.34
N THR A 46 -31.37 -2.30 23.56
CA THR A 46 -30.74 -1.44 24.56
C THR A 46 -30.36 -0.11 23.90
N ILE A 47 -30.90 1.01 24.39
CA ILE A 47 -30.48 2.35 23.96
C ILE A 47 -29.17 2.68 24.69
N THR A 48 -28.12 3.02 23.94
CA THR A 48 -26.80 3.38 24.49
C THR A 48 -26.58 4.88 24.51
N ASP A 49 -27.24 5.62 23.62
CA ASP A 49 -27.18 7.08 23.57
C ASP A 49 -28.42 7.67 22.88
N ALA A 50 -28.73 8.94 23.14
CA ALA A 50 -29.80 9.68 22.50
C ALA A 50 -29.45 11.16 22.32
N TYR A 51 -29.50 11.68 21.09
CA TYR A 51 -29.14 13.07 20.77
C TYR A 51 -29.95 13.63 19.59
N VAL A 52 -29.93 14.96 19.43
CA VAL A 52 -30.53 15.65 18.29
C VAL A 52 -29.56 15.66 17.12
N SER A 53 -30.07 15.48 15.90
CA SER A 53 -29.30 15.59 14.67
C SER A 53 -30.04 16.47 13.66
N GLU A 54 -29.32 17.38 13.00
CA GLU A 54 -29.86 18.13 11.87
C GLU A 54 -29.95 17.23 10.61
N ALA A 55 -28.93 16.39 10.39
CA ALA A 55 -28.80 15.56 9.20
C ALA A 55 -29.62 14.25 9.28
N GLY A 56 -30.16 13.90 10.45
CA GLY A 56 -30.83 12.61 10.66
C GLY A 56 -29.89 11.41 10.48
N MET A 57 -28.62 11.56 10.85
CA MET A 57 -27.60 10.52 10.68
C MET A 57 -27.03 10.08 12.04
N ALA A 58 -26.89 8.76 12.21
CA ALA A 58 -26.20 8.19 13.36
C ALA A 58 -24.72 8.61 13.38
N GLY A 59 -24.17 8.81 14.58
CA GLY A 59 -22.86 9.41 14.86
C GLY A 59 -22.73 10.91 14.58
N LYS A 60 -23.80 11.65 14.26
CA LYS A 60 -23.74 13.09 13.90
C LYS A 60 -24.66 13.96 14.76
N PRO A 61 -24.31 14.22 16.03
CA PRO A 61 -25.08 15.11 16.90
C PRO A 61 -25.04 16.55 16.43
N SER A 62 -26.06 17.32 16.78
CA SER A 62 -26.22 18.75 16.51
C SER A 62 -26.85 19.43 17.71
N ASP A 63 -26.65 20.74 17.87
CA ASP A 63 -27.26 21.49 18.97
C ASP A 63 -28.80 21.54 18.82
N ASN A 64 -29.25 21.69 17.57
CA ASN A 64 -30.65 21.68 17.19
C ASN A 64 -30.86 20.89 15.90
N GLY A 65 -32.09 20.44 15.66
CA GLY A 65 -32.46 19.66 14.47
C GLY A 65 -33.86 19.06 14.58
N SER A 66 -34.42 18.59 13.46
CA SER A 66 -35.74 17.94 13.45
C SER A 66 -35.67 16.43 13.71
N PHE A 67 -34.47 15.87 13.92
CA PHE A 67 -34.30 14.43 14.16
C PHE A 67 -33.80 14.16 15.58
N ALA A 68 -34.40 13.17 16.24
CA ALA A 68 -33.78 12.51 17.39
C ALA A 68 -33.17 11.18 16.93
N VAL A 69 -31.93 10.91 17.33
CA VAL A 69 -31.24 9.66 17.03
C VAL A 69 -31.08 8.88 18.32
N LEU A 70 -31.46 7.61 18.30
CA LEU A 70 -31.27 6.66 19.39
C LEU A 70 -30.22 5.63 18.94
N GLU A 71 -29.04 5.66 19.54
CA GLU A 71 -28.01 4.64 19.32
C GLU A 71 -28.40 3.37 20.07
N LEU A 72 -28.27 2.21 19.43
CA LEU A 72 -28.69 0.91 19.95
C LEU A 72 -27.49 -0.03 20.05
N SER A 73 -27.43 -0.82 21.13
CA SER A 73 -26.35 -1.76 21.36
C SER A 73 -26.26 -2.80 20.22
N PRO A 74 -25.10 -2.96 19.56
CA PRO A 74 -24.90 -4.01 18.56
C PRO A 74 -24.79 -5.41 19.20
N ASP A 75 -24.68 -5.51 20.52
CA ASP A 75 -24.54 -6.77 21.26
C ASP A 75 -25.90 -7.37 21.65
N ASP A 76 -26.99 -6.65 21.42
CA ASP A 76 -28.33 -7.20 21.64
C ASP A 76 -28.57 -8.44 20.76
N PRO A 77 -29.16 -9.53 21.27
CA PRO A 77 -29.45 -10.74 20.50
C PRO A 77 -30.25 -10.48 19.21
N ASP A 78 -31.16 -9.50 19.26
CA ASP A 78 -32.03 -9.13 18.15
C ASP A 78 -31.43 -8.03 17.23
N ALA A 79 -30.16 -7.67 17.39
CA ALA A 79 -29.51 -6.66 16.55
C ALA A 79 -29.23 -7.18 15.12
N LYS A 80 -28.90 -8.47 14.95
CA LYS A 80 -28.49 -9.05 13.65
C LYS A 80 -29.65 -9.10 12.65
N THR A 81 -29.38 -8.67 11.41
CA THR A 81 -30.36 -8.66 10.31
C THR A 81 -30.25 -9.91 9.42
N CYS A 82 -29.05 -10.49 9.30
CA CYS A 82 -28.84 -11.75 8.59
C CYS A 82 -29.42 -12.93 9.37
N ARG A 83 -30.25 -13.73 8.72
CA ARG A 83 -30.90 -14.90 9.32
C ARG A 83 -30.81 -16.11 8.38
N MET A 84 -30.65 -17.29 8.97
CA MET A 84 -30.88 -18.55 8.26
C MET A 84 -32.38 -18.84 8.23
N THR A 85 -32.94 -19.02 7.04
CA THR A 85 -34.32 -19.46 6.84
C THR A 85 -34.34 -20.89 6.31
N GLY A 86 -35.29 -21.71 6.78
CA GLY A 86 -35.36 -23.14 6.43
C GLY A 86 -34.67 -24.06 7.44
N ARG A 87 -34.53 -25.36 7.11
CA ARG A 87 -33.90 -26.39 7.98
C ARG A 87 -33.00 -27.32 7.15
N GLY A 88 -31.90 -27.77 7.76
CA GLY A 88 -30.97 -28.73 7.15
C GLY A 88 -30.39 -28.22 5.83
N ARG A 89 -30.28 -29.08 4.81
CA ARG A 89 -29.73 -28.75 3.48
C ARG A 89 -30.53 -27.70 2.68
N LYS A 90 -31.71 -27.27 3.17
CA LYS A 90 -32.53 -26.21 2.57
C LYS A 90 -32.39 -24.88 3.29
N ALA A 91 -31.53 -24.79 4.31
CA ALA A 91 -31.25 -23.52 4.96
C ALA A 91 -30.62 -22.55 3.96
N ARG A 92 -31.15 -21.34 3.87
CA ARG A 92 -30.60 -20.25 3.07
C ARG A 92 -30.45 -19.01 3.92
N THR A 93 -29.37 -18.29 3.72
CA THR A 93 -29.18 -16.96 4.30
C THR A 93 -30.12 -15.98 3.60
N CYS A 94 -30.75 -15.11 4.37
CA CYS A 94 -31.48 -13.96 3.86
C CYS A 94 -31.19 -12.75 4.75
N VAL A 95 -31.19 -11.57 4.14
CA VAL A 95 -31.08 -10.30 4.84
C VAL A 95 -32.49 -9.83 5.19
N ALA A 96 -32.85 -9.86 6.46
CA ALA A 96 -34.14 -9.33 6.88
C ALA A 96 -34.11 -7.79 6.85
N ALA A 97 -35.19 -7.18 6.35
CA ALA A 97 -35.35 -5.74 6.44
C ALA A 97 -35.30 -5.30 7.91
N ALA A 98 -34.33 -4.45 8.26
CA ALA A 98 -34.18 -3.95 9.62
C ALA A 98 -35.41 -3.11 10.00
N ARG A 99 -36.00 -3.42 11.16
CA ARG A 99 -37.13 -2.68 11.72
C ARG A 99 -36.89 -2.43 13.18
N VAL A 100 -37.17 -1.21 13.62
CA VAL A 100 -37.16 -0.82 15.03
C VAL A 100 -38.58 -0.44 15.44
N LYS A 101 -38.97 -0.86 16.64
CA LYS A 101 -40.22 -0.46 17.25
C LYS A 101 -39.88 0.41 18.46
N VAL A 102 -40.21 1.68 18.35
CA VAL A 102 -39.82 2.74 19.29
C VAL A 102 -41.04 3.32 19.98
N LYS A 103 -40.93 3.57 21.28
CA LYS A 103 -41.94 4.27 22.07
C LYS A 103 -41.46 5.68 22.32
N THR A 104 -42.32 6.66 22.08
CA THR A 104 -42.08 8.06 22.41
C THR A 104 -43.42 8.74 22.65
N GLY A 105 -43.50 9.68 23.62
CA GLY A 105 -44.76 10.32 24.00
C GLY A 105 -45.86 9.34 24.42
N GLY A 106 -45.48 8.17 24.96
CA GLY A 106 -46.40 7.11 25.39
C GLY A 106 -47.01 6.26 24.27
N ARG A 107 -46.62 6.45 23.00
CA ARG A 107 -47.11 5.67 21.84
C ARG A 107 -45.98 4.89 21.19
N TRP A 108 -46.31 3.71 20.65
CA TRP A 108 -45.39 2.87 19.88
C TRP A 108 -45.47 3.18 18.38
N TYR A 109 -44.32 3.27 17.74
CA TYR A 109 -44.14 3.48 16.31
C TYR A 109 -43.23 2.37 15.77
N ILE A 110 -43.45 1.96 14.53
CA ILE A 110 -42.60 1.01 13.81
C ILE A 110 -41.94 1.78 12.68
N SER A 111 -40.63 1.60 12.51
CA SER A 111 -39.90 2.24 11.42
C SER A 111 -40.47 1.85 10.06
N SER A 112 -40.70 2.86 9.21
CA SER A 112 -41.17 2.70 7.83
C SER A 112 -40.03 2.53 6.83
N ARG A 113 -38.81 2.90 7.22
CA ARG A 113 -37.62 2.94 6.37
C ARG A 113 -36.42 2.27 7.03
N THR A 114 -35.49 1.78 6.21
CA THR A 114 -34.16 1.32 6.60
C THR A 114 -33.11 2.18 5.91
N ILE A 115 -32.02 2.50 6.61
CA ILE A 115 -30.83 3.19 6.10
C ILE A 115 -29.64 2.27 6.36
N ASN A 116 -28.98 1.76 5.31
CA ASN A 116 -27.80 0.91 5.46
C ASN A 116 -26.54 1.73 5.20
N LEU A 117 -25.74 1.99 6.23
CA LEU A 117 -24.64 2.97 6.18
C LEU A 117 -23.59 2.72 5.08
N THR A 118 -23.42 1.46 4.65
CA THR A 118 -22.44 1.10 3.60
C THR A 118 -23.07 0.30 2.47
N ALA A 119 -24.04 -0.58 2.75
CA ALA A 119 -24.64 -1.42 1.72
C ALA A 119 -25.43 -0.62 0.68
N ASP A 120 -26.06 0.50 1.07
CA ASP A 120 -26.85 1.34 0.14
C ASP A 120 -25.97 2.04 -0.92
N GLU A 121 -24.65 2.09 -0.72
CA GLU A 121 -23.69 2.65 -1.68
C GLU A 121 -23.34 1.67 -2.83
N PHE A 122 -23.69 0.40 -2.68
CA PHE A 122 -23.50 -0.60 -3.73
C PHE A 122 -24.68 -0.60 -4.70
N ARG A 123 -24.36 -0.79 -5.99
CA ARG A 123 -25.36 -0.98 -7.03
C ARG A 123 -25.43 -2.43 -7.44
N GLU A 124 -26.65 -2.94 -7.59
CA GLU A 124 -26.91 -4.28 -8.07
C GLU A 124 -26.89 -4.33 -9.59
N TYR A 125 -26.26 -5.37 -10.13
CA TYR A 125 -26.15 -5.62 -11.55
C TYR A 125 -26.26 -7.12 -11.83
N THR A 126 -26.54 -7.44 -13.09
CA THR A 126 -26.51 -8.82 -13.60
C THR A 126 -25.60 -8.88 -14.81
N PHE A 127 -24.66 -9.82 -14.79
CA PHE A 127 -23.77 -10.12 -15.90
C PHE A 127 -24.28 -11.35 -16.66
N GLU A 128 -24.46 -11.21 -17.98
CA GLU A 128 -24.77 -12.33 -18.86
C GLU A 128 -23.46 -12.95 -19.34
N VAL A 129 -23.24 -14.23 -19.02
CA VAL A 129 -21.96 -14.88 -19.30
C VAL A 129 -21.83 -15.16 -20.80
N PRO A 130 -20.83 -14.59 -21.50
CA PRO A 130 -20.69 -14.71 -22.94
C PRO A 130 -20.74 -16.17 -23.42
N GLY A 131 -21.54 -16.43 -24.46
CA GLY A 131 -21.67 -17.77 -25.06
C GLY A 131 -22.50 -18.77 -24.26
N THR A 132 -23.20 -18.35 -23.20
CA THR A 132 -24.06 -19.22 -22.38
C THR A 132 -25.42 -18.56 -22.07
N ASP A 133 -26.34 -19.29 -21.46
CA ASP A 133 -27.62 -18.78 -20.91
C ASP A 133 -27.51 -18.38 -19.43
N LYS A 134 -26.29 -18.44 -18.87
CA LYS A 134 -26.04 -18.23 -17.44
C LYS A 134 -25.93 -16.76 -17.09
N LYS A 135 -26.36 -16.44 -15.87
CA LYS A 135 -26.36 -15.09 -15.32
C LYS A 135 -25.69 -15.09 -13.95
N LEU A 136 -24.89 -14.06 -13.70
CA LEU A 136 -24.24 -13.83 -12.41
C LEU A 136 -24.69 -12.47 -11.88
N ASN A 137 -25.40 -12.47 -10.75
CA ASN A 137 -25.73 -11.23 -10.06
C ASN A 137 -24.52 -10.76 -9.25
N TYR A 138 -24.34 -9.46 -9.13
CA TYR A 138 -23.26 -8.88 -8.36
C TYR A 138 -23.61 -7.50 -7.83
N ASN A 139 -22.91 -7.12 -6.77
CA ASN A 139 -22.91 -5.77 -6.22
C ASN A 139 -21.61 -5.08 -6.63
N LEU A 140 -21.71 -3.80 -7.00
CA LEU A 140 -20.56 -2.97 -7.34
C LEU A 140 -20.64 -1.64 -6.60
N TYR A 141 -19.65 -1.37 -5.77
CA TYR A 141 -19.36 -0.04 -5.26
C TYR A 141 -18.50 0.70 -6.27
N ILE A 142 -18.91 1.93 -6.60
CA ILE A 142 -18.19 2.82 -7.52
C ILE A 142 -17.67 4.00 -6.70
N PRO A 143 -16.35 4.19 -6.58
CA PRO A 143 -15.78 5.25 -5.76
C PRO A 143 -16.16 6.62 -6.31
N GLN A 144 -16.39 7.56 -5.40
CA GLN A 144 -16.59 8.96 -5.73
C GLN A 144 -15.35 9.50 -6.46
N GLY A 145 -15.54 10.33 -7.49
CA GLY A 145 -14.42 10.90 -8.26
C GLY A 145 -13.86 10.04 -9.40
N SER A 146 -14.38 8.82 -9.62
CA SER A 146 -14.01 7.94 -10.75
C SER A 146 -14.21 8.56 -12.15
N ALA A 147 -14.93 9.68 -12.28
CA ALA A 147 -15.12 10.41 -13.53
C ALA A 147 -13.89 11.25 -13.98
N ALA A 148 -12.87 11.42 -13.13
CA ALA A 148 -11.75 12.33 -13.38
C ALA A 148 -10.65 11.80 -14.32
N GLY A 149 -10.88 10.68 -15.04
CA GLY A 149 -9.91 10.10 -15.98
C GLY A 149 -8.77 9.30 -15.33
N HIS A 150 -8.67 9.28 -14.00
CA HIS A 150 -7.73 8.44 -13.26
C HIS A 150 -8.28 7.03 -13.10
N LYS A 151 -7.45 6.02 -13.39
CA LYS A 151 -7.79 4.62 -13.17
C LYS A 151 -7.61 4.27 -11.68
N LEU A 152 -8.59 3.58 -11.09
CA LEU A 152 -8.57 3.18 -9.68
C LEU A 152 -8.53 1.66 -9.52
N PRO A 153 -7.94 1.12 -8.44
CA PRO A 153 -7.95 -0.31 -8.16
C PRO A 153 -9.35 -0.92 -8.07
N LEU A 154 -9.42 -2.25 -8.20
CA LEU A 154 -10.62 -3.04 -7.99
C LEU A 154 -10.35 -4.13 -6.95
N VAL A 155 -11.18 -4.21 -5.90
CA VAL A 155 -11.21 -5.32 -4.96
C VAL A 155 -12.37 -6.25 -5.29
N LEU A 156 -12.08 -7.49 -5.71
CA LEU A 156 -13.06 -8.56 -5.85
C LEU A 156 -13.18 -9.31 -4.52
N PHE A 157 -14.36 -9.26 -3.89
CA PHE A 157 -14.70 -10.08 -2.73
C PHE A 157 -15.57 -11.28 -3.12
N MET A 158 -15.20 -12.48 -2.67
CA MET A 158 -16.02 -13.69 -2.77
C MET A 158 -16.43 -14.23 -1.39
N HIS A 159 -17.73 -14.39 -1.19
CA HIS A 159 -18.32 -14.79 0.09
C HIS A 159 -18.17 -16.30 0.39
N ASP A 160 -18.40 -16.69 1.64
CA ASP A 160 -18.39 -18.08 2.10
C ASP A 160 -19.65 -18.86 1.68
N ALA A 161 -19.62 -20.18 1.84
CA ALA A 161 -20.73 -21.07 1.48
C ALA A 161 -22.01 -20.84 2.32
N GLY A 162 -21.90 -20.30 3.54
CA GLY A 162 -23.04 -19.98 4.39
C GLY A 162 -23.90 -18.84 3.81
N SER A 163 -23.30 -18.00 2.98
CA SER A 163 -23.97 -16.86 2.35
C SER A 163 -24.63 -17.19 0.99
N CYS A 164 -24.46 -18.42 0.50
CA CYS A 164 -25.10 -18.88 -0.73
C CYS A 164 -26.64 -18.81 -0.63
N SER A 165 -27.24 -17.97 -1.46
CA SER A 165 -28.68 -17.69 -1.45
C SER A 165 -29.07 -16.94 -2.71
N ASP A 166 -30.37 -16.81 -3.02
CA ASP A 166 -30.83 -15.99 -4.15
C ASP A 166 -30.94 -14.48 -3.77
N ASP A 167 -30.56 -14.11 -2.54
CA ASP A 167 -30.57 -12.75 -2.03
C ASP A 167 -29.29 -12.02 -2.45
N VAL A 168 -29.43 -11.04 -3.35
CA VAL A 168 -28.30 -10.29 -3.93
C VAL A 168 -27.54 -9.50 -2.87
N CYS A 169 -28.17 -9.11 -1.75
CA CYS A 169 -27.50 -8.37 -0.68
C CYS A 169 -26.74 -9.27 0.32
N ALA A 170 -26.93 -10.59 0.28
CA ALA A 170 -26.27 -11.50 1.21
C ALA A 170 -24.73 -11.38 1.26
N PRO A 171 -24.00 -11.23 0.12
CA PRO A 171 -22.55 -11.04 0.14
C PRO A 171 -22.09 -9.78 0.91
N LEU A 172 -22.93 -8.75 0.96
CA LEU A 172 -22.63 -7.49 1.65
C LEU A 172 -22.93 -7.57 3.16
N ALA A 173 -23.97 -8.31 3.55
CA ALA A 173 -24.50 -8.27 4.90
C ALA A 173 -23.99 -9.41 5.81
N GLN A 174 -23.44 -10.49 5.24
CA GLN A 174 -22.98 -11.67 6.01
C GLN A 174 -21.82 -11.37 6.98
N GLY A 175 -20.99 -10.39 6.62
CA GLY A 175 -19.76 -10.00 7.29
C GLY A 175 -19.15 -8.81 6.56
N ASN A 176 -18.07 -8.24 7.08
CA ASN A 176 -17.49 -7.00 6.53
C ASN A 176 -16.55 -7.20 5.33
N GLY A 177 -16.33 -8.43 4.85
CA GLY A 177 -15.34 -8.73 3.80
C GLY A 177 -15.51 -7.98 2.47
N ALA A 178 -16.73 -7.62 2.08
CA ALA A 178 -16.97 -6.66 0.98
C ALA A 178 -17.06 -5.22 1.48
N ALA A 179 -17.80 -5.00 2.57
CA ALA A 179 -18.19 -3.67 2.99
C ALA A 179 -17.02 -2.83 3.53
N VAL A 180 -15.99 -3.45 4.11
CA VAL A 180 -14.84 -2.73 4.68
C VAL A 180 -14.17 -1.83 3.66
N TRP A 181 -13.98 -2.33 2.43
CA TRP A 181 -13.36 -1.63 1.32
C TRP A 181 -14.16 -0.42 0.83
N ALA A 182 -15.47 -0.37 1.11
CA ALA A 182 -16.36 0.72 0.70
C ALA A 182 -16.62 1.74 1.83
N GLN A 183 -16.05 1.54 3.02
CA GLN A 183 -16.18 2.50 4.11
C GLN A 183 -15.47 3.81 3.79
N THR A 184 -15.98 4.93 4.32
CA THR A 184 -15.42 6.26 4.03
C THR A 184 -13.95 6.39 4.41
N GLU A 185 -13.55 5.88 5.59
CA GLU A 185 -12.15 5.96 6.03
C GLU A 185 -11.24 5.08 5.17
N GLU A 186 -11.70 3.87 4.82
CA GLU A 186 -10.97 2.99 3.91
C GLU A 186 -10.86 3.60 2.51
N GLN A 187 -11.90 4.24 1.98
CA GLN A 187 -11.87 4.90 0.67
C GLN A 187 -11.01 6.16 0.64
N LYS A 188 -10.85 6.87 1.76
CA LYS A 188 -9.86 7.96 1.88
C LYS A 188 -8.43 7.41 1.81
N ARG A 189 -8.17 6.23 2.39
CA ARG A 189 -6.87 5.55 2.42
C ARG A 189 -6.57 4.72 1.16
N HIS A 190 -7.59 4.18 0.52
CA HIS A 190 -7.50 3.19 -0.55
C HIS A 190 -8.71 3.32 -1.49
N PRO A 191 -8.81 4.43 -2.24
CA PRO A 191 -9.94 4.64 -3.15
C PRO A 191 -9.98 3.53 -4.20
N CYS A 192 -11.07 2.77 -4.23
CA CYS A 192 -11.19 1.59 -5.09
C CYS A 192 -12.64 1.25 -5.46
N PHE A 193 -12.80 0.53 -6.56
CA PHE A 193 -14.02 -0.22 -6.85
C PHE A 193 -14.09 -1.46 -5.97
N VAL A 194 -15.29 -1.86 -5.58
CA VAL A 194 -15.51 -3.10 -4.81
C VAL A 194 -16.57 -3.95 -5.51
N LEU A 195 -16.17 -5.13 -5.95
CA LEU A 195 -17.03 -6.10 -6.64
C LEU A 195 -17.34 -7.26 -5.69
N ALA A 196 -18.63 -7.52 -5.45
CA ALA A 196 -19.09 -8.66 -4.66
C ALA A 196 -20.14 -9.47 -5.43
N PRO A 197 -19.74 -10.52 -6.16
CA PRO A 197 -20.66 -11.45 -6.82
C PRO A 197 -21.53 -12.20 -5.81
N GLN A 198 -22.76 -12.51 -6.20
CA GLN A 198 -23.68 -13.34 -5.43
C GLN A 198 -23.77 -14.73 -6.04
N PHE A 199 -23.55 -15.76 -5.22
CA PHE A 199 -23.65 -17.16 -5.63
C PHE A 199 -24.93 -17.82 -5.07
N PRO A 200 -25.76 -18.45 -5.91
CA PRO A 200 -27.02 -19.07 -5.44
C PRO A 200 -26.79 -20.39 -4.69
N SER A 201 -25.66 -21.04 -4.95
CA SER A 201 -25.23 -22.31 -4.36
C SER A 201 -23.72 -22.34 -4.20
N LYS A 202 -23.20 -23.37 -3.53
CA LYS A 202 -21.76 -23.57 -3.39
C LYS A 202 -21.07 -23.61 -4.76
N THR A 203 -19.97 -22.90 -4.87
CA THR A 203 -19.19 -22.81 -6.10
C THR A 203 -17.86 -23.55 -6.07
N ALA A 204 -17.37 -23.87 -4.85
CA ALA A 204 -16.20 -24.70 -4.59
C ALA A 204 -16.50 -25.73 -3.49
N GLU A 205 -15.90 -26.91 -3.59
CA GLU A 205 -16.10 -28.03 -2.65
C GLU A 205 -14.77 -28.54 -2.07
N ASP A 206 -14.85 -29.29 -0.96
CA ASP A 206 -13.69 -29.81 -0.21
C ASP A 206 -12.83 -30.82 -1.00
N ASP A 207 -13.31 -31.32 -2.14
CA ASP A 207 -12.55 -32.14 -3.08
C ASP A 207 -11.78 -31.31 -4.12
N PHE A 208 -11.70 -29.99 -3.91
CA PHE A 208 -11.01 -29.02 -4.75
C PHE A 208 -11.58 -28.89 -6.17
N THR A 209 -12.87 -29.19 -6.33
CA THR A 209 -13.60 -28.89 -7.57
C THR A 209 -14.27 -27.53 -7.47
N VAL A 210 -14.38 -26.86 -8.61
CA VAL A 210 -15.18 -25.64 -8.77
C VAL A 210 -16.24 -25.79 -9.85
N THR A 211 -17.20 -24.89 -9.82
CA THR A 211 -18.31 -24.76 -10.77
C THR A 211 -17.98 -23.71 -11.85
N TRP A 212 -18.95 -23.44 -12.74
CA TRP A 212 -18.77 -22.54 -13.89
C TRP A 212 -18.58 -21.08 -13.48
N GLU A 213 -18.98 -20.73 -12.26
CA GLU A 213 -18.85 -19.41 -11.65
C GLU A 213 -17.38 -18.96 -11.61
N ALA A 214 -16.42 -19.88 -11.55
CA ALA A 214 -15.00 -19.55 -11.60
C ALA A 214 -14.63 -18.82 -12.90
N ASP A 215 -15.07 -19.35 -14.04
CA ASP A 215 -14.80 -18.72 -15.34
C ASP A 215 -15.63 -17.42 -15.50
N ALA A 216 -16.88 -17.43 -15.03
CA ALA A 216 -17.76 -16.27 -15.13
C ALA A 216 -17.27 -15.05 -14.33
N VAL A 217 -16.68 -15.26 -13.14
CA VAL A 217 -16.12 -14.17 -12.32
C VAL A 217 -14.92 -13.52 -13.03
N THR A 218 -14.02 -14.30 -13.61
CA THR A 218 -12.89 -13.75 -14.38
C THR A 218 -13.38 -12.95 -15.59
N GLU A 219 -14.36 -13.45 -16.32
CA GLU A 219 -14.96 -12.73 -17.46
C GLU A 219 -15.72 -11.46 -17.01
N LEU A 220 -16.38 -11.49 -15.85
CA LEU A 220 -17.00 -10.31 -15.26
C LEU A 220 -15.94 -9.24 -14.96
N VAL A 221 -14.84 -9.59 -14.30
CA VAL A 221 -13.76 -8.63 -14.03
C VAL A 221 -13.21 -8.03 -15.33
N LYS A 222 -12.94 -8.86 -16.35
CA LYS A 222 -12.51 -8.39 -17.68
C LYS A 222 -13.54 -7.46 -18.31
N HIS A 223 -14.83 -7.77 -18.19
CA HIS A 223 -15.89 -6.89 -18.67
C HIS A 223 -15.86 -5.53 -17.96
N LEU A 224 -15.70 -5.51 -16.63
CA LEU A 224 -15.63 -4.26 -15.87
C LEU A 224 -14.45 -3.36 -16.30
N LEU A 225 -13.31 -3.95 -16.66
CA LEU A 225 -12.17 -3.20 -17.21
C LEU A 225 -12.52 -2.42 -18.49
N THR A 226 -13.54 -2.87 -19.24
CA THR A 226 -13.97 -2.21 -20.49
C THR A 226 -15.00 -1.11 -20.28
N VAL A 227 -15.71 -1.11 -19.14
CA VAL A 227 -16.83 -0.19 -18.87
C VAL A 227 -16.53 0.83 -17.78
N PHE A 228 -15.54 0.57 -16.92
CA PHE A 228 -15.13 1.46 -15.83
C PHE A 228 -13.63 1.77 -15.93
N PRO A 229 -13.18 2.94 -15.42
CA PRO A 229 -11.77 3.29 -15.33
C PRO A 229 -11.09 2.52 -14.19
N VAL A 230 -11.07 1.19 -14.31
CA VAL A 230 -10.35 0.32 -13.40
C VAL A 230 -8.89 0.23 -13.84
N ASP A 231 -7.99 0.30 -12.88
CA ASP A 231 -6.57 0.07 -13.08
C ASP A 231 -6.32 -1.43 -13.24
N GLU A 232 -6.04 -1.86 -14.47
CA GLU A 232 -5.76 -3.25 -14.79
C GLU A 232 -4.51 -3.78 -14.10
N LYS A 233 -3.61 -2.91 -13.61
CA LYS A 233 -2.44 -3.33 -12.83
C LYS A 233 -2.74 -3.55 -11.36
N ARG A 234 -3.89 -3.08 -10.86
CA ARG A 234 -4.28 -3.13 -9.44
C ARG A 234 -5.66 -3.78 -9.27
N ILE A 235 -5.76 -5.02 -9.73
CA ILE A 235 -6.92 -5.89 -9.46
C ILE A 235 -6.56 -6.81 -8.29
N TYR A 236 -7.28 -6.67 -7.19
CA TYR A 236 -7.10 -7.41 -5.96
C TYR A 236 -8.21 -8.44 -5.77
N GLY A 237 -7.88 -9.57 -5.15
CA GLY A 237 -8.84 -10.59 -4.76
C GLY A 237 -8.88 -10.77 -3.25
N THR A 238 -10.06 -10.92 -2.67
CA THR A 238 -10.20 -11.47 -1.33
C THR A 238 -11.44 -12.34 -1.18
N GLY A 239 -11.39 -13.30 -0.28
CA GLY A 239 -12.52 -14.15 -0.03
C GLY A 239 -12.30 -15.03 1.20
N GLN A 240 -13.41 -15.48 1.74
CA GLN A 240 -13.45 -16.26 2.96
C GLN A 240 -14.00 -17.67 2.70
N SER A 241 -13.39 -18.69 3.31
CA SER A 241 -13.84 -20.09 3.18
C SER A 241 -13.98 -20.50 1.70
N MET A 242 -15.18 -20.83 1.23
CA MET A 242 -15.47 -21.09 -0.19
C MET A 242 -14.97 -20.00 -1.16
N GLY A 243 -15.06 -18.73 -0.77
CA GLY A 243 -14.55 -17.62 -1.58
C GLY A 243 -13.02 -17.62 -1.68
N CYS A 244 -12.32 -18.00 -0.60
CA CYS A 244 -10.88 -18.23 -0.63
C CYS A 244 -10.53 -19.38 -1.59
N MET A 245 -11.28 -20.49 -1.52
CA MET A 245 -11.09 -21.66 -2.39
C MET A 245 -11.22 -21.29 -3.87
N MET A 246 -12.27 -20.53 -4.20
CA MET A 246 -12.47 -19.98 -5.54
C MET A 246 -11.28 -19.12 -6.00
N LEU A 247 -10.77 -18.22 -5.14
CA LEU A 247 -9.60 -17.40 -5.48
C LEU A 247 -8.33 -18.22 -5.72
N CYS A 248 -8.07 -19.26 -4.91
CA CYS A 248 -6.95 -20.16 -5.16
C CYS A 248 -7.03 -20.77 -6.57
N GLU A 249 -8.21 -21.21 -6.98
CA GLU A 249 -8.42 -21.74 -8.32
C GLU A 249 -8.24 -20.66 -9.41
N LEU A 250 -8.74 -19.44 -9.19
CA LEU A 250 -8.56 -18.36 -10.15
C LEU A 250 -7.09 -17.97 -10.33
N LEU A 251 -6.31 -17.94 -9.25
CA LEU A 251 -4.87 -17.70 -9.28
C LEU A 251 -4.14 -18.79 -10.10
N ILE A 252 -4.50 -20.06 -9.91
CA ILE A 252 -3.91 -21.18 -10.66
C ILE A 252 -4.26 -21.10 -12.16
N ARG A 253 -5.51 -20.78 -12.49
CA ARG A 253 -5.99 -20.69 -13.88
C ARG A 253 -5.48 -19.45 -14.61
N ASN A 254 -5.25 -18.36 -13.89
CA ASN A 254 -4.91 -17.06 -14.45
C ASN A 254 -3.68 -16.45 -13.75
N PRO A 255 -2.48 -17.03 -13.90
CA PRO A 255 -1.26 -16.48 -13.30
C PRO A 255 -1.03 -15.02 -13.70
N GLY A 256 -0.64 -14.18 -12.74
CA GLY A 256 -0.46 -12.73 -12.92
C GLY A 256 -1.76 -11.92 -13.08
N PHE A 257 -2.94 -12.54 -12.96
CA PHE A 257 -4.22 -11.83 -13.03
C PHE A 257 -4.55 -11.09 -11.73
N PHE A 258 -3.98 -11.39 -10.59
CA PHE A 258 -4.21 -10.56 -9.40
C PHE A 258 -2.92 -9.83 -9.05
N ALA A 259 -3.04 -8.53 -8.77
CA ALA A 259 -1.94 -7.76 -8.20
C ALA A 259 -1.60 -8.28 -6.82
N GLY A 260 -2.62 -8.68 -6.04
CA GLY A 260 -2.47 -9.39 -4.78
C GLY A 260 -3.79 -10.00 -4.31
N CYS A 261 -3.70 -11.04 -3.49
CA CYS A 261 -4.85 -11.73 -2.93
C CYS A 261 -4.78 -11.86 -1.40
N PHE A 262 -5.88 -11.56 -0.71
CA PHE A 262 -6.06 -11.86 0.72
C PHE A 262 -7.02 -13.04 0.91
N LEU A 263 -6.46 -14.18 1.30
CA LEU A 263 -7.12 -15.47 1.40
C LEU A 263 -7.45 -15.79 2.86
N VAL A 264 -8.73 -15.82 3.21
CA VAL A 264 -9.18 -15.91 4.61
C VAL A 264 -9.84 -17.26 4.89
N ALA A 265 -9.35 -17.98 5.89
CA ALA A 265 -9.96 -19.20 6.43
C ALA A 265 -10.37 -20.24 5.36
N GLY A 266 -9.58 -20.40 4.31
CA GLY A 266 -9.84 -21.39 3.25
C GLY A 266 -8.72 -22.38 3.10
N GLN A 267 -8.97 -23.40 2.29
CA GLN A 267 -8.03 -24.46 1.93
C GLN A 267 -7.99 -24.63 0.42
N TRP A 268 -6.91 -25.17 -0.14
CA TRP A 268 -6.92 -25.59 -1.53
C TRP A 268 -6.04 -26.82 -1.75
N ASN A 269 -5.93 -27.29 -2.98
CA ASN A 269 -5.20 -28.50 -3.31
C ASN A 269 -3.68 -28.26 -3.24
N PRO A 270 -2.95 -28.88 -2.28
CA PRO A 270 -1.50 -28.73 -2.16
C PRO A 270 -0.76 -29.12 -3.44
N ASP A 271 -1.25 -30.09 -4.21
CA ASP A 271 -0.59 -30.55 -5.44
C ASP A 271 -0.56 -29.48 -6.55
N THR A 272 -1.44 -28.47 -6.46
CA THR A 272 -1.59 -27.42 -7.48
C THR A 272 -1.07 -26.06 -7.05
N MET A 273 -1.03 -25.78 -5.74
CA MET A 273 -0.65 -24.45 -5.22
C MET A 273 0.82 -24.09 -5.48
N GLY A 274 1.67 -25.05 -5.85
CA GLY A 274 3.02 -24.76 -6.34
C GLY A 274 3.04 -23.81 -7.56
N ALA A 275 1.96 -23.77 -8.36
CA ALA A 275 1.83 -22.90 -9.52
C ALA A 275 1.78 -21.41 -9.17
N VAL A 276 1.35 -21.05 -7.95
CA VAL A 276 1.16 -19.65 -7.55
C VAL A 276 2.37 -19.05 -6.82
N LYS A 277 3.54 -19.71 -6.87
CA LYS A 277 4.76 -19.29 -6.16
C LYS A 277 5.27 -17.87 -6.46
N LYS A 278 4.88 -17.31 -7.61
CA LYS A 278 5.22 -15.95 -8.04
C LYS A 278 4.12 -14.91 -7.77
N GLU A 279 2.95 -15.34 -7.31
CA GLU A 279 1.83 -14.44 -7.01
C GLU A 279 2.04 -13.70 -5.69
N ASN A 280 1.35 -12.59 -5.48
CA ASN A 280 1.32 -11.91 -4.17
C ASN A 280 0.11 -12.41 -3.37
N ILE A 281 0.35 -13.17 -2.30
CA ILE A 281 -0.73 -13.81 -1.53
C ILE A 281 -0.50 -13.63 -0.03
N TRP A 282 -1.49 -13.07 0.65
CA TRP A 282 -1.60 -13.12 2.10
C TRP A 282 -2.66 -14.13 2.51
N ILE A 283 -2.30 -15.08 3.35
CA ILE A 283 -3.20 -16.09 3.89
C ILE A 283 -3.35 -15.87 5.39
N LEU A 284 -4.59 -15.86 5.88
CA LEU A 284 -4.89 -15.81 7.31
C LEU A 284 -5.92 -16.87 7.67
N VAL A 285 -5.56 -17.75 8.60
CA VAL A 285 -6.36 -18.87 9.12
C VAL A 285 -6.37 -18.87 10.65
N SER A 286 -7.20 -19.67 11.30
CA SER A 286 -7.05 -19.93 12.74
C SER A 286 -6.29 -21.24 12.96
N GLU A 287 -5.37 -21.28 13.94
CA GLU A 287 -4.63 -22.50 14.29
C GLU A 287 -5.54 -23.69 14.64
N LYS A 288 -6.72 -23.41 15.21
CA LYS A 288 -7.73 -24.40 15.59
C LYS A 288 -8.76 -24.68 14.49
N ASP A 289 -8.55 -24.16 13.28
CA ASP A 289 -9.28 -24.61 12.11
C ASP A 289 -8.73 -25.98 11.65
N GLU A 290 -9.47 -27.04 11.94
CA GLU A 290 -9.07 -28.43 11.68
C GLU A 290 -8.87 -28.77 10.20
N LYS A 291 -9.34 -27.90 9.29
CA LYS A 291 -9.23 -28.09 7.83
C LYS A 291 -8.27 -27.07 7.23
N ALA A 292 -8.61 -25.78 7.33
CA ALA A 292 -7.91 -24.72 6.60
C ALA A 292 -6.44 -24.62 7.01
N PHE A 293 -6.15 -24.67 8.32
CA PHE A 293 -4.79 -24.50 8.83
C PHE A 293 -3.82 -25.58 8.32
N PRO A 294 -4.06 -26.89 8.54
CA PRO A 294 -3.13 -27.91 8.09
C PRO A 294 -3.03 -28.02 6.56
N VAL A 295 -4.15 -27.89 5.83
CA VAL A 295 -4.14 -28.02 4.36
C VAL A 295 -3.42 -26.84 3.71
N MET A 296 -3.63 -25.63 4.19
CA MET A 296 -2.93 -24.46 3.67
C MET A 296 -1.45 -24.46 4.08
N GLY A 297 -1.12 -25.00 5.26
CA GLY A 297 0.26 -25.31 5.64
C GLY A 297 0.96 -26.22 4.61
N ALA A 298 0.31 -27.30 4.18
CA ALA A 298 0.82 -28.18 3.12
C ALA A 298 0.94 -27.47 1.75
N CYS A 299 0.04 -26.53 1.44
CA CYS A 299 0.17 -25.70 0.24
C CYS A 299 1.43 -24.82 0.30
N MET A 300 1.76 -24.27 1.46
CA MET A 300 2.99 -23.47 1.64
C MET A 300 4.24 -24.32 1.48
N GLU A 301 4.25 -25.54 2.04
CA GLU A 301 5.34 -26.50 1.82
C GLU A 301 5.52 -26.82 0.33
N ARG A 302 4.41 -27.00 -0.43
CA ARG A 302 4.51 -27.21 -1.87
C ARG A 302 5.11 -25.99 -2.59
N ILE A 303 4.66 -24.79 -2.27
CA ILE A 303 5.18 -23.55 -2.87
C ILE A 303 6.70 -23.47 -2.67
N GLU A 304 7.20 -23.78 -1.48
CA GLU A 304 8.63 -23.78 -1.17
C GLU A 304 9.40 -24.85 -1.93
N GLN A 305 8.85 -26.05 -2.07
CA GLN A 305 9.44 -27.12 -2.89
C GLN A 305 9.60 -26.72 -4.37
N GLU A 306 8.73 -25.84 -4.86
CA GLU A 306 8.79 -25.29 -6.22
C GLU A 306 9.68 -24.04 -6.34
N GLY A 307 10.37 -23.65 -5.26
CA GLY A 307 11.27 -22.48 -5.23
C GLY A 307 10.60 -21.16 -4.85
N GLY A 308 9.33 -21.19 -4.41
CA GLY A 308 8.70 -20.04 -3.80
C GLY A 308 9.22 -19.75 -2.40
N ARG A 309 8.91 -18.56 -1.87
CA ARG A 309 9.32 -18.14 -0.53
C ARG A 309 8.11 -17.72 0.29
N VAL A 310 8.02 -18.18 1.53
CA VAL A 310 6.88 -17.93 2.41
C VAL A 310 7.32 -17.29 3.71
N SER A 311 6.80 -16.10 3.99
CA SER A 311 6.91 -15.48 5.31
C SER A 311 5.81 -16.01 6.23
N ARG A 312 6.19 -16.44 7.44
CA ARG A 312 5.26 -16.98 8.44
C ARG A 312 5.21 -16.13 9.71
N GLY A 313 4.06 -16.11 10.37
CA GLY A 313 3.90 -15.50 11.69
C GLY A 313 2.50 -15.71 12.28
N SER A 314 2.36 -15.46 13.57
CA SER A 314 1.11 -15.62 14.30
C SER A 314 0.78 -14.38 15.10
N VAL A 315 -0.51 -14.26 15.47
CA VAL A 315 -0.99 -13.21 16.37
C VAL A 315 -2.16 -13.74 17.21
N ASP A 316 -2.34 -13.22 18.42
CA ASP A 316 -3.53 -13.49 19.23
C ASP A 316 -4.63 -12.48 18.83
N ALA A 317 -5.78 -12.97 18.33
CA ALA A 317 -6.92 -12.14 17.94
C ALA A 317 -7.52 -11.30 19.08
N ARG A 318 -7.19 -11.60 20.34
CA ARG A 318 -7.65 -10.85 21.52
C ARG A 318 -6.77 -9.65 21.84
N MET A 319 -5.60 -9.54 21.21
CA MET A 319 -4.73 -8.37 21.38
C MET A 319 -5.40 -7.11 20.81
N PRO A 320 -5.06 -5.92 21.32
CA PRO A 320 -5.49 -4.67 20.70
C PRO A 320 -5.14 -4.66 19.20
N GLU A 321 -6.06 -4.13 18.38
CA GLU A 321 -5.92 -4.14 16.91
C GLU A 321 -4.63 -3.48 16.44
N GLU A 322 -4.17 -2.42 17.11
CA GLU A 322 -2.89 -1.74 16.84
C GLU A 322 -1.70 -2.70 16.98
N GLU A 323 -1.69 -3.54 18.02
CA GLU A 323 -0.63 -4.53 18.23
C GLU A 323 -0.69 -5.65 17.18
N GLN A 324 -1.90 -6.03 16.76
CA GLN A 324 -2.07 -7.00 15.67
C GLN A 324 -1.53 -6.44 14.35
N ASN A 325 -1.89 -5.20 14.00
CA ASN A 325 -1.38 -4.52 12.81
C ASN A 325 0.14 -4.36 12.85
N ALA A 326 0.72 -4.00 14.00
CA ALA A 326 2.17 -3.94 14.17
C ALA A 326 2.83 -5.32 13.95
N ALA A 327 2.20 -6.42 14.38
CA ALA A 327 2.69 -7.77 14.11
C ALA A 327 2.66 -8.11 12.62
N MET A 328 1.57 -7.77 11.92
CA MET A 328 1.44 -7.98 10.48
C MET A 328 2.50 -7.21 9.69
N ARG A 329 2.74 -5.93 10.03
CA ARG A 329 3.79 -5.11 9.40
C ARG A 329 5.19 -5.74 9.54
N ARG A 330 5.54 -6.28 10.71
CA ARG A 330 6.82 -7.00 10.91
C ARG A 330 6.97 -8.24 10.04
N ILE A 331 5.87 -8.88 9.65
CA ILE A 331 5.90 -10.06 8.76
C ILE A 331 6.17 -9.62 7.31
N VAL A 332 5.58 -8.50 6.86
CA VAL A 332 5.85 -7.90 5.54
C VAL A 332 7.33 -7.58 5.35
N GLN A 333 8.01 -7.08 6.39
CA GLN A 333 9.43 -6.72 6.35
C GLN A 333 10.36 -7.87 5.97
N LYS A 334 9.91 -9.12 6.04
CA LYS A 334 10.66 -10.30 5.59
C LYS A 334 10.74 -10.43 4.05
N GLY A 335 10.00 -9.60 3.31
CA GLY A 335 10.15 -9.41 1.86
C GLY A 335 9.74 -10.60 1.00
N CYS A 336 8.83 -11.46 1.47
CA CYS A 336 8.26 -12.54 0.65
C CYS A 336 6.94 -12.10 0.03
N ASN A 337 6.69 -12.49 -1.23
CA ASN A 337 5.43 -12.28 -1.94
C ASN A 337 4.29 -13.16 -1.37
N ILE A 338 4.63 -14.31 -0.77
CA ILE A 338 3.66 -15.17 -0.07
C ILE A 338 3.83 -14.99 1.44
N ILE A 339 2.73 -14.67 2.12
CA ILE A 339 2.63 -14.47 3.56
C ILE A 339 1.59 -15.45 4.11
N PHE A 340 1.98 -16.29 5.06
CA PHE A 340 1.11 -17.24 5.74
C PHE A 340 1.04 -16.93 7.22
N THR A 341 -0.13 -16.49 7.67
CA THR A 341 -0.38 -16.07 9.05
C THR A 341 -1.53 -16.82 9.68
N TRP A 342 -1.52 -16.88 11.01
CA TRP A 342 -2.63 -17.48 11.73
C TRP A 342 -2.93 -16.80 13.07
N TYR A 343 -4.19 -16.91 13.47
CA TYR A 343 -4.61 -16.61 14.83
C TYR A 343 -4.28 -17.78 15.76
N GLU A 344 -3.65 -17.47 16.90
CA GLU A 344 -3.19 -18.46 17.87
C GLU A 344 -4.33 -19.14 18.61
N LYS A 345 -4.23 -20.46 18.78
CA LYS A 345 -5.16 -21.27 19.58
C LYS A 345 -6.63 -20.97 19.23
N ASP A 346 -7.44 -20.68 20.24
CA ASP A 346 -8.85 -20.32 20.15
C ASP A 346 -9.08 -18.80 20.26
N SER A 347 -8.05 -17.97 20.02
CA SER A 347 -8.11 -16.52 20.22
C SER A 347 -9.25 -15.83 19.45
N VAL A 348 -9.63 -16.38 18.30
CA VAL A 348 -10.75 -15.88 17.49
C VAL A 348 -12.11 -16.02 18.16
N LEU A 349 -12.23 -16.92 19.15
CA LEU A 349 -13.49 -17.15 19.86
C LEU A 349 -13.68 -16.12 20.98
N PRO A 350 -14.89 -15.53 21.11
CA PRO A 350 -15.26 -14.77 22.29
C PRO A 350 -15.14 -15.61 23.58
N GLU A 351 -14.84 -14.96 24.70
CA GLU A 351 -14.78 -15.63 25.99
C GLU A 351 -16.15 -16.26 26.33
N GLY A 352 -16.14 -17.56 26.67
CA GLY A 352 -17.37 -18.31 26.97
C GLY A 352 -18.24 -18.68 25.77
N ALA A 353 -17.76 -18.49 24.53
CA ALA A 353 -18.48 -18.91 23.33
C ALA A 353 -18.65 -20.43 23.23
N ASP A 354 -19.75 -20.87 22.61
CA ASP A 354 -19.98 -22.28 22.30
C ASP A 354 -18.93 -22.79 21.31
N VAL A 355 -18.18 -23.82 21.72
CA VAL A 355 -17.17 -24.46 20.88
C VAL A 355 -17.82 -25.61 20.12
N PHE A 356 -17.94 -25.47 18.79
CA PHE A 356 -18.44 -26.50 17.89
C PHE A 356 -17.45 -26.74 16.72
N PRO A 357 -17.53 -27.87 16.01
CA PRO A 357 -16.69 -28.11 14.83
C PRO A 357 -16.84 -27.00 13.79
N GLY A 358 -15.77 -26.24 13.55
CA GLY A 358 -15.77 -25.07 12.66
C GLY A 358 -16.01 -23.71 13.35
N ALA A 359 -16.11 -23.64 14.68
CA ALA A 359 -16.25 -22.37 15.39
C ALA A 359 -15.07 -21.42 15.10
N CYS A 360 -13.83 -21.91 15.17
CA CYS A 360 -12.65 -21.10 14.87
C CYS A 360 -12.56 -20.73 13.38
N HIS A 361 -13.05 -21.59 12.48
CA HIS A 361 -13.14 -21.31 11.05
C HIS A 361 -13.98 -20.06 10.80
N VAL A 362 -15.24 -20.06 11.28
CA VAL A 362 -16.17 -18.95 11.03
C VAL A 362 -15.84 -17.66 11.77
N ASN A 363 -15.13 -17.75 12.90
CA ASN A 363 -14.71 -16.55 13.63
C ASN A 363 -13.41 -15.95 13.09
N THR A 364 -12.70 -16.62 12.16
CA THR A 364 -11.46 -16.05 11.59
C THR A 364 -11.74 -14.74 10.83
N TRP A 365 -12.75 -14.71 9.96
CA TRP A 365 -13.07 -13.51 9.17
C TRP A 365 -13.79 -12.40 9.95
N VAL A 366 -14.27 -12.70 11.17
CA VAL A 366 -14.81 -11.66 12.06
C VAL A 366 -13.72 -10.65 12.44
N HIS A 367 -12.47 -11.11 12.52
CA HIS A 367 -11.30 -10.30 12.87
C HIS A 367 -10.45 -9.93 11.65
N ALA A 368 -10.29 -10.85 10.69
CA ALA A 368 -9.32 -10.72 9.59
C ALA A 368 -9.43 -9.43 8.77
N TYR A 369 -10.65 -9.03 8.43
CA TYR A 369 -10.93 -7.87 7.56
C TYR A 369 -10.85 -6.53 8.29
N GLY A 370 -10.58 -6.52 9.61
CA GLY A 370 -10.29 -5.28 10.35
C GLY A 370 -8.80 -4.91 10.36
N LEU A 371 -7.92 -5.78 9.87
CA LEU A 371 -6.48 -5.57 9.94
C LEU A 371 -5.98 -4.63 8.83
N GLU A 372 -5.97 -3.33 9.12
CA GLU A 372 -5.49 -2.28 8.21
C GLU A 372 -4.10 -2.56 7.61
N ALA A 373 -3.19 -3.20 8.34
CA ALA A 373 -1.86 -3.54 7.83
C ALA A 373 -1.92 -4.52 6.63
N ILE A 374 -2.94 -5.36 6.55
CA ILE A 374 -3.17 -6.25 5.39
C ILE A 374 -3.79 -5.45 4.23
N HIS A 375 -4.64 -4.47 4.52
CA HIS A 375 -5.18 -3.56 3.51
C HIS A 375 -4.04 -2.77 2.87
N ASP A 376 -3.22 -2.13 3.70
CA ASP A 376 -2.03 -1.38 3.30
C ASP A 376 -1.09 -2.25 2.43
N TRP A 377 -0.83 -3.49 2.86
CA TRP A 377 -0.03 -4.44 2.06
C TRP A 377 -0.69 -4.74 0.72
N LEU A 378 -2.00 -5.03 0.68
CA LEU A 378 -2.71 -5.39 -0.54
C LEU A 378 -2.64 -4.26 -1.57
N PHE A 379 -2.88 -3.01 -1.13
CA PHE A 379 -2.85 -1.82 -1.98
C PHE A 379 -1.44 -1.38 -2.39
N SER A 380 -0.40 -1.87 -1.72
CA SER A 380 0.99 -1.71 -2.18
C SER A 380 1.38 -2.66 -3.31
N GLN A 381 0.55 -3.66 -3.64
CA GLN A 381 0.84 -4.61 -4.72
C GLN A 381 0.40 -4.11 -6.09
N CYS A 382 1.14 -4.55 -7.12
CA CYS A 382 0.88 -4.29 -8.53
C CYS A 382 1.15 -5.57 -9.34
N ARG A 383 0.39 -5.78 -10.42
CA ARG A 383 0.66 -6.84 -11.41
C ARG A 383 2.00 -6.59 -12.09
N ASN A 384 2.64 -7.66 -12.55
CA ASN A 384 3.94 -7.67 -13.22
C ASN A 384 5.02 -6.94 -12.40
N PRO A 385 5.31 -7.41 -11.16
CA PRO A 385 6.47 -6.91 -10.44
C PRO A 385 7.73 -7.18 -11.27
N ILE A 386 8.77 -6.38 -11.02
CA ILE A 386 10.05 -6.52 -11.71
C ILE A 386 10.63 -7.91 -11.40
N ASP A 387 10.78 -8.77 -12.41
CA ASP A 387 11.26 -10.14 -12.25
C ASP A 387 12.78 -10.19 -12.35
N PHE A 388 13.44 -10.30 -11.19
CA PHE A 388 14.89 -10.43 -11.09
C PHE A 388 15.40 -11.87 -11.24
N SER A 389 14.53 -12.87 -11.42
CA SER A 389 14.91 -14.29 -11.34
C SER A 389 16.00 -14.70 -12.35
N CYS A 390 16.18 -13.97 -13.45
CA CYS A 390 17.29 -14.19 -14.39
C CYS A 390 18.68 -13.82 -13.81
N ARG A 391 18.72 -13.22 -12.62
CA ARG A 391 19.93 -12.79 -11.89
C ARG A 391 20.19 -13.56 -10.60
N HIS A 392 19.57 -14.73 -10.41
CA HIS A 392 19.78 -15.57 -9.22
C HIS A 392 21.25 -15.90 -8.94
N ASP A 393 22.05 -16.13 -9.98
CA ASP A 393 23.48 -16.47 -9.86
C ASP A 393 24.40 -15.25 -9.68
N VAL A 394 23.85 -14.03 -9.66
CA VAL A 394 24.56 -12.80 -9.32
C VAL A 394 24.38 -12.55 -7.83
N MET A 395 25.49 -12.39 -7.11
CA MET A 395 25.49 -12.21 -5.67
C MET A 395 25.81 -10.76 -5.30
N LEU A 396 25.06 -10.22 -4.34
CA LEU A 396 25.31 -8.92 -3.74
C LEU A 396 25.96 -9.12 -2.36
N LYS A 397 27.10 -8.49 -2.14
CA LYS A 397 27.81 -8.49 -0.87
C LYS A 397 27.33 -7.31 -0.02
N ASN A 398 26.69 -7.65 1.10
CA ASN A 398 26.13 -6.70 2.05
C ASN A 398 27.22 -6.02 2.89
N GLU A 399 26.88 -4.93 3.59
CA GLU A 399 27.83 -4.18 4.43
C GLU A 399 28.41 -5.04 5.59
N ASP A 400 27.66 -6.04 6.05
CA ASP A 400 28.12 -7.01 7.07
C ASP A 400 28.97 -8.17 6.49
N GLY A 401 29.20 -8.17 5.18
CA GLY A 401 29.96 -9.18 4.45
C GLY A 401 29.16 -10.42 4.03
N THR A 402 27.88 -10.52 4.38
CA THR A 402 27.02 -11.61 3.90
C THR A 402 26.72 -11.49 2.40
N LEU A 403 26.51 -12.61 1.73
CA LEU A 403 26.14 -12.65 0.31
C LEU A 403 24.64 -12.94 0.17
N THR A 404 23.97 -12.20 -0.71
CA THR A 404 22.54 -12.36 -1.01
C THR A 404 22.36 -12.40 -2.53
N PRO A 405 21.63 -13.38 -3.10
CA PRO A 405 21.30 -13.37 -4.52
C PRO A 405 20.62 -12.05 -4.93
N MET A 406 20.90 -11.56 -6.14
CA MET A 406 20.36 -10.30 -6.65
C MET A 406 18.84 -10.34 -6.84
N ASP A 407 18.24 -11.53 -6.89
CA ASP A 407 16.79 -11.75 -6.97
C ASP A 407 16.10 -11.94 -5.60
N VAL A 408 16.85 -11.81 -4.50
CA VAL A 408 16.34 -11.92 -3.12
C VAL A 408 16.20 -10.53 -2.51
N PRO A 409 14.97 -10.08 -2.17
CA PRO A 409 14.75 -8.76 -1.59
C PRO A 409 15.59 -8.55 -0.34
N TYR A 410 16.21 -7.38 -0.26
CA TYR A 410 17.04 -6.95 0.84
C TYR A 410 16.66 -5.52 1.20
N TYR A 411 16.28 -5.29 2.45
CA TYR A 411 16.00 -3.96 2.96
C TYR A 411 16.56 -3.80 4.36
N GLN A 412 17.23 -2.67 4.60
CA GLN A 412 17.57 -2.19 5.93
C GLN A 412 17.02 -0.78 6.09
N SER A 413 16.51 -0.47 7.28
CA SER A 413 16.05 0.88 7.59
C SER A 413 16.46 1.31 9.00
N GLU A 414 16.66 2.62 9.13
CA GLU A 414 16.89 3.28 10.42
C GLU A 414 16.23 4.65 10.43
N LEU A 415 15.79 5.10 11.62
CA LEU A 415 15.29 6.45 11.81
C LEU A 415 16.45 7.44 11.81
N VAL A 416 16.40 8.44 10.93
CA VAL A 416 17.34 9.57 10.91
C VAL A 416 16.77 10.81 11.61
N ALA A 417 15.43 10.87 11.73
CA ALA A 417 14.66 11.82 12.51
C ALA A 417 13.26 11.23 12.79
N PRO A 418 12.46 11.78 13.72
CA PRO A 418 11.06 11.40 13.90
C PRO A 418 10.28 11.37 12.56
N GLY A 419 9.66 10.24 12.25
CA GLY A 419 8.94 10.05 10.99
C GLY A 419 9.82 10.13 9.74
N THR A 420 11.14 9.89 9.85
CA THR A 420 12.03 9.83 8.69
C THR A 420 12.96 8.65 8.76
N TRP A 421 12.86 7.77 7.76
CA TRP A 421 13.68 6.60 7.64
C TRP A 421 14.67 6.77 6.49
N ARG A 422 15.91 6.35 6.72
CA ARG A 422 16.84 6.02 5.64
C ARG A 422 16.68 4.53 5.33
N ILE A 423 16.61 4.20 4.05
CA ILE A 423 16.33 2.84 3.56
C ILE A 423 17.43 2.45 2.58
N LEU A 424 18.01 1.26 2.80
CA LEU A 424 18.95 0.63 1.89
C LEU A 424 18.26 -0.58 1.25
N SER A 425 18.09 -0.56 -0.06
CA SER A 425 17.80 -1.75 -0.86
C SER A 425 19.08 -2.22 -1.56
N ASP A 426 19.41 -1.62 -2.69
CA ASP A 426 20.70 -1.68 -3.38
C ASP A 426 20.89 -0.39 -4.20
N GLY A 427 22.15 -0.04 -4.44
CA GLY A 427 22.53 1.29 -4.91
C GLY A 427 22.53 2.30 -3.78
N ASP A 428 22.06 3.51 -4.07
CA ASP A 428 22.03 4.58 -3.08
C ASP A 428 20.85 4.50 -2.11
N TYR A 429 20.95 5.29 -1.04
CA TYR A 429 19.92 5.35 -0.02
C TYR A 429 18.65 6.02 -0.55
N SER A 430 17.52 5.42 -0.23
CA SER A 430 16.22 6.04 -0.36
C SER A 430 15.71 6.52 1.01
N TYR A 431 14.72 7.39 1.03
CA TYR A 431 14.19 7.95 2.27
C TYR A 431 12.67 7.94 2.32
N LEU A 432 12.09 7.56 3.46
CA LEU A 432 10.66 7.67 3.69
C LEU A 432 10.40 8.83 4.65
N VAL A 433 9.48 9.73 4.29
CA VAL A 433 9.16 10.93 5.05
C VAL A 433 7.68 10.94 5.40
N GLU A 434 7.36 10.71 6.67
CA GLU A 434 6.00 10.63 7.19
C GLU A 434 5.49 12.00 7.65
N GLY A 435 4.27 12.33 7.24
CA GLY A 435 3.42 13.37 7.83
C GLY A 435 2.15 12.78 8.45
N GLU A 436 1.18 13.63 8.79
CA GLU A 436 -0.07 13.21 9.43
C GLU A 436 -1.04 12.50 8.46
N ASP A 437 -1.03 12.89 7.19
CA ASP A 437 -1.96 12.43 6.16
C ASP A 437 -1.41 11.26 5.32
N GLU A 438 -0.12 11.30 4.98
CA GLU A 438 0.57 10.29 4.17
C GLU A 438 2.09 10.30 4.42
N ALA A 439 2.80 9.32 3.86
CA ALA A 439 4.25 9.31 3.81
C ALA A 439 4.76 9.35 2.36
N LEU A 440 5.76 10.20 2.11
CA LEU A 440 6.39 10.41 0.81
C LEU A 440 7.70 9.63 0.74
N MET A 441 7.88 8.86 -0.33
CA MET A 441 9.16 8.24 -0.64
C MET A 441 10.05 9.22 -1.41
N ILE A 442 11.33 9.29 -1.09
CA ILE A 442 12.37 10.01 -1.84
C ILE A 442 13.34 8.99 -2.42
N ASP A 443 13.36 8.91 -3.75
CA ASP A 443 14.09 7.90 -4.54
C ASP A 443 13.71 6.45 -4.22
N SER A 444 14.08 5.50 -5.08
CA SER A 444 13.52 4.14 -5.04
C SER A 444 14.54 3.00 -4.96
N GLY A 445 15.84 3.29 -5.09
CA GLY A 445 16.85 2.25 -5.22
C GLY A 445 16.67 1.44 -6.51
N TYR A 446 17.58 0.51 -6.77
CA TYR A 446 17.43 -0.50 -7.85
C TYR A 446 17.39 -1.95 -7.36
N GLY A 447 17.35 -2.16 -6.04
CA GLY A 447 17.27 -3.48 -5.44
C GLY A 447 15.96 -4.21 -5.78
N CYS A 448 16.01 -5.53 -5.77
CA CYS A 448 14.83 -6.36 -6.01
C CYS A 448 13.82 -6.31 -4.84
N GLY A 449 12.56 -6.60 -5.17
CA GLY A 449 11.44 -6.57 -4.24
C GLY A 449 10.57 -5.32 -4.37
N ASN A 450 9.43 -5.32 -3.66
CA ASN A 450 8.50 -4.20 -3.65
C ASN A 450 8.86 -3.21 -2.53
N ILE A 451 9.63 -2.17 -2.88
CA ILE A 451 10.08 -1.17 -1.91
C ILE A 451 8.92 -0.37 -1.31
N ARG A 452 7.83 -0.14 -2.06
CA ARG A 452 6.61 0.50 -1.52
C ARG A 452 6.01 -0.33 -0.40
N ALA A 453 5.86 -1.65 -0.60
CA ALA A 453 5.35 -2.56 0.42
C ALA A 453 6.24 -2.58 1.66
N TYR A 454 7.57 -2.56 1.49
CA TYR A 454 8.50 -2.44 2.60
C TYR A 454 8.32 -1.12 3.36
N CYS A 455 8.28 0.02 2.66
CA CYS A 455 8.07 1.34 3.27
C CYS A 455 6.73 1.42 4.00
N GLN A 456 5.66 0.87 3.40
CA GLN A 456 4.34 0.81 4.00
C GLN A 456 4.32 -0.02 5.30
N SER A 457 5.26 -0.94 5.49
CA SER A 457 5.40 -1.68 6.75
C SER A 457 6.08 -0.88 7.88
N LEU A 458 6.67 0.28 7.56
CA LEU A 458 7.35 1.15 8.55
C LEU A 458 6.40 2.18 9.16
N THR A 459 5.25 2.43 8.53
CA THR A 459 4.29 3.48 8.89
C THR A 459 2.85 2.97 8.78
N ASP A 460 1.93 3.59 9.52
CA ASP A 460 0.49 3.39 9.36
C ASP A 460 -0.12 4.39 8.36
N LYS A 461 0.67 5.32 7.85
CA LYS A 461 0.26 6.32 6.85
C LYS A 461 0.35 5.74 5.44
N PRO A 462 -0.57 6.10 4.53
CA PRO A 462 -0.48 5.66 3.15
C PRO A 462 0.85 6.06 2.50
N VAL A 463 1.52 5.11 1.85
CA VAL A 463 2.71 5.35 1.03
C VAL A 463 2.30 5.21 -0.44
N ARG A 464 1.98 6.34 -1.08
CA ARG A 464 1.44 6.36 -2.45
C ARG A 464 2.36 7.00 -3.47
N ARG A 465 3.09 8.02 -3.06
CA ARG A 465 3.84 8.92 -3.92
C ARG A 465 5.33 8.75 -3.70
N ILE A 466 6.07 8.97 -4.77
CA ILE A 466 7.53 9.04 -4.73
C ILE A 466 7.99 10.34 -5.40
N ALA A 467 8.98 11.00 -4.82
CA ALA A 467 9.69 12.12 -5.43
C ALA A 467 11.11 11.69 -5.77
N ASN A 468 11.50 11.86 -7.03
CA ASN A 468 12.86 11.54 -7.46
C ASN A 468 13.73 12.78 -7.43
N THR A 469 14.95 12.61 -6.90
CA THR A 469 15.96 13.67 -6.93
C THR A 469 16.49 13.86 -8.34
N HIS A 470 16.75 12.78 -9.09
CA HIS A 470 17.24 12.83 -10.48
C HIS A 470 16.98 11.52 -11.25
N ASP A 471 17.47 11.42 -12.50
CA ASP A 471 17.12 10.35 -13.45
C ASP A 471 17.92 9.05 -13.37
N HIS A 472 18.98 9.01 -12.57
CA HIS A 472 19.81 7.81 -12.51
C HIS A 472 19.00 6.59 -12.05
N PHE A 473 19.43 5.43 -12.55
CA PHE A 473 18.65 4.21 -12.43
C PHE A 473 18.53 3.71 -10.98
N ASP A 474 19.57 3.91 -10.16
CA ASP A 474 19.57 3.72 -8.70
C ASP A 474 18.57 4.59 -7.95
N HIS A 475 18.03 5.64 -8.56
CA HIS A 475 17.02 6.49 -7.92
C HIS A 475 15.61 6.18 -8.44
N THR A 476 15.48 5.59 -9.62
CA THR A 476 14.21 5.56 -10.39
C THR A 476 13.74 4.17 -10.81
N ALA A 477 14.53 3.11 -10.58
CA ALA A 477 14.22 1.76 -11.08
C ALA A 477 12.89 1.21 -10.54
N ASN A 478 12.55 1.50 -9.28
CA ASN A 478 11.39 0.93 -8.59
C ASN A 478 10.18 1.87 -8.55
N ASN A 479 10.15 2.93 -9.36
CA ASN A 479 9.06 3.91 -9.42
C ASN A 479 7.70 3.28 -9.77
N CYS A 480 7.68 2.18 -10.53
CA CYS A 480 6.45 1.52 -10.99
C CYS A 480 5.55 0.97 -9.88
N TYR A 481 6.07 0.82 -8.65
CA TYR A 481 5.28 0.37 -7.50
C TYR A 481 4.39 1.47 -6.91
N PHE A 482 4.67 2.75 -7.20
CA PHE A 482 3.97 3.89 -6.63
C PHE A 482 2.81 4.34 -7.51
N ASP A 483 1.82 4.98 -6.90
CA ASP A 483 0.65 5.48 -7.64
C ASP A 483 1.01 6.65 -8.56
N CYS A 484 2.04 7.42 -8.20
CA CYS A 484 2.59 8.48 -9.01
C CYS A 484 4.03 8.83 -8.61
N ALA A 485 4.89 9.03 -9.60
CA ALA A 485 6.24 9.55 -9.42
C ALA A 485 6.29 11.05 -9.74
N TYR A 486 7.02 11.81 -8.93
CA TYR A 486 7.19 13.25 -9.06
C TYR A 486 8.65 13.53 -9.38
N MET A 487 8.89 14.22 -10.49
CA MET A 487 10.25 14.46 -10.98
C MET A 487 10.30 15.69 -11.87
N SER A 488 11.50 16.17 -12.20
CA SER A 488 11.66 17.28 -13.15
C SER A 488 11.33 16.85 -14.58
N ALA A 489 11.15 17.84 -15.46
CA ALA A 489 10.90 17.61 -16.88
C ALA A 489 12.09 16.89 -17.54
N GLU A 490 13.31 17.25 -17.16
CA GLU A 490 14.54 16.65 -17.66
C GLU A 490 14.69 15.21 -17.18
N THR A 491 14.32 14.93 -15.93
CA THR A 491 14.42 13.58 -15.36
C THR A 491 13.48 12.58 -16.03
N LYS A 492 12.26 13.02 -16.38
CA LYS A 492 11.22 12.16 -16.96
C LYS A 492 11.66 11.36 -18.18
N GLU A 493 12.45 11.95 -19.06
CA GLU A 493 12.87 11.31 -20.32
C GLU A 493 13.85 10.15 -20.08
N LEU A 494 14.66 10.25 -19.02
CA LEU A 494 15.78 9.34 -18.72
C LEU A 494 15.49 8.37 -17.56
N ALA A 495 14.50 8.67 -16.72
CA ALA A 495 14.15 7.85 -15.57
C ALA A 495 13.84 6.39 -15.96
N THR A 496 14.31 5.47 -15.11
CA THR A 496 14.11 4.02 -15.21
C THR A 496 14.80 3.40 -16.45
N ILE A 497 15.77 4.07 -17.08
CA ILE A 497 16.63 3.43 -18.09
C ILE A 497 17.60 2.51 -17.36
N PRO A 498 17.52 1.18 -17.56
CA PRO A 498 18.33 0.23 -16.81
C PRO A 498 19.80 0.32 -17.16
N PHE A 499 20.64 0.18 -16.15
CA PHE A 499 22.07 0.02 -16.36
C PHE A 499 22.39 -1.34 -17.04
N PRO A 500 23.54 -1.46 -17.73
CA PRO A 500 23.93 -2.69 -18.44
C PRO A 500 23.91 -3.96 -17.59
N SER A 501 24.24 -3.88 -16.29
CA SER A 501 24.23 -5.03 -15.39
C SER A 501 22.84 -5.65 -15.16
N PHE A 502 21.76 -4.93 -15.54
CA PHE A 502 20.37 -5.38 -15.43
C PHE A 502 19.78 -5.86 -16.77
N GLU A 503 20.60 -6.06 -17.80
CA GLU A 503 20.15 -6.56 -19.11
C GLU A 503 19.23 -7.80 -18.98
N GLY A 504 18.12 -7.84 -19.72
CA GLY A 504 17.17 -8.95 -19.66
C GLY A 504 16.17 -8.91 -18.51
N ILE A 505 16.19 -7.88 -17.67
CA ILE A 505 15.08 -7.55 -16.75
C ILE A 505 14.25 -6.42 -17.38
N GLU A 506 12.92 -6.54 -17.31
CA GLU A 506 11.99 -5.50 -17.73
C GLU A 506 11.65 -4.57 -16.56
N PHE A 507 11.88 -3.27 -16.75
CA PHE A 507 11.51 -2.22 -15.80
C PHE A 507 10.39 -1.38 -16.39
N PRO A 508 9.15 -1.47 -15.87
CA PRO A 508 8.02 -0.70 -16.39
C PRO A 508 8.25 0.81 -16.29
N ARG A 509 7.99 1.53 -17.39
CA ARG A 509 8.07 3.00 -17.48
C ARG A 509 6.71 3.67 -17.65
N ASP A 510 5.66 2.87 -17.76
CA ASP A 510 4.27 3.28 -17.96
C ASP A 510 3.53 3.45 -16.61
N TYR A 511 4.16 4.20 -15.71
CA TYR A 511 3.58 4.64 -14.45
C TYR A 511 3.19 6.13 -14.53
N PRO A 512 2.21 6.61 -13.74
CA PRO A 512 1.86 8.02 -13.71
C PRO A 512 3.04 8.88 -13.25
N VAL A 513 3.27 9.99 -13.95
CA VAL A 513 4.32 10.96 -13.65
C VAL A 513 3.74 12.36 -13.58
N GLU A 514 3.97 13.04 -12.47
CA GLU A 514 3.74 14.48 -12.31
C GLU A 514 5.07 15.22 -12.44
N VAL A 515 5.12 16.17 -13.38
CA VAL A 515 6.31 16.99 -13.59
C VAL A 515 6.26 18.18 -12.63
N ILE A 516 7.28 18.30 -11.79
CA ILE A 516 7.43 19.38 -10.81
C ILE A 516 8.67 20.23 -11.10
N ASP A 517 8.70 21.42 -10.53
CA ASP A 517 9.81 22.37 -10.67
C ASP A 517 10.06 23.11 -9.33
N GLU A 518 11.03 24.02 -9.33
CA GLU A 518 11.40 24.88 -8.20
C GLU A 518 10.17 25.56 -7.57
N GLY A 519 10.06 25.47 -6.24
CA GLY A 519 8.95 26.01 -5.44
C GLY A 519 7.74 25.09 -5.29
N TYR A 520 7.67 23.95 -5.99
CA TYR A 520 6.65 22.94 -5.69
C TYR A 520 6.77 22.47 -4.23
N THR A 521 5.64 22.25 -3.56
CA THR A 521 5.63 21.85 -2.15
C THR A 521 4.77 20.61 -1.96
N PHE A 522 5.33 19.58 -1.33
CA PHE A 522 4.56 18.44 -0.86
C PHE A 522 3.99 18.76 0.52
N HIS A 523 2.67 18.75 0.64
CA HIS A 523 1.96 18.86 1.92
C HIS A 523 1.61 17.46 2.43
N LEU A 524 2.18 17.04 3.56
CA LEU A 524 1.99 15.70 4.13
C LEU A 524 1.14 15.70 5.41
N GLY A 525 0.52 16.85 5.75
CA GLY A 525 -0.19 17.05 7.02
C GLY A 525 0.79 17.38 8.15
N GLY A 526 0.89 18.67 8.50
CA GLY A 526 1.81 19.14 9.54
C GLY A 526 3.31 19.03 9.20
N ARG A 527 3.65 18.73 7.94
CA ARG A 527 5.02 18.60 7.43
C ARG A 527 5.05 18.91 5.93
N ASP A 528 5.90 19.85 5.53
CA ASP A 528 6.04 20.26 4.13
C ASP A 528 7.45 20.02 3.60
N LEU A 529 7.54 19.59 2.33
CA LEU A 529 8.81 19.49 1.61
C LEU A 529 8.83 20.43 0.41
N VAL A 530 9.69 21.45 0.45
CA VAL A 530 9.84 22.45 -0.61
C VAL A 530 10.91 22.00 -1.61
N THR A 531 10.58 22.06 -2.91
CA THR A 531 11.47 21.65 -4.00
C THR A 531 12.39 22.79 -4.46
N PHE A 532 13.68 22.49 -4.60
CA PHE A 532 14.71 23.36 -5.17
C PHE A 532 15.34 22.70 -6.39
N LYS A 533 15.65 23.48 -7.43
CA LYS A 533 16.35 22.95 -8.62
C LYS A 533 17.86 23.18 -8.47
N ILE A 534 18.66 22.13 -8.56
CA ILE A 534 20.11 22.18 -8.29
C ILE A 534 20.94 21.36 -9.30
N PRO A 535 20.80 21.60 -10.62
CA PRO A 535 21.40 20.75 -11.64
C PRO A 535 22.92 20.87 -11.67
N ASP A 536 23.60 19.72 -11.54
CA ASP A 536 24.99 19.56 -11.95
C ASP A 536 25.30 18.08 -12.26
N HIS A 537 25.21 17.20 -11.28
CA HIS A 537 25.32 15.75 -11.43
C HIS A 537 24.37 15.23 -12.50
N ALA A 538 23.11 15.69 -12.47
CA ALA A 538 22.15 15.48 -13.53
C ALA A 538 21.42 16.79 -13.89
N ALA A 539 21.02 16.90 -15.16
CA ALA A 539 20.37 18.12 -15.67
C ALA A 539 19.02 18.39 -14.99
N GLY A 540 18.36 17.34 -14.52
CA GLY A 540 17.05 17.38 -13.88
C GLY A 540 17.07 17.43 -12.36
N SER A 541 18.23 17.61 -11.73
CA SER A 541 18.32 17.39 -10.28
C SER A 541 17.50 18.36 -9.44
N LEU A 542 16.79 17.77 -8.49
CA LEU A 542 15.97 18.42 -7.49
C LEU A 542 16.50 18.11 -6.09
N ALA A 543 16.27 19.03 -5.17
CA ALA A 543 16.39 18.81 -3.73
C ALA A 543 15.07 19.13 -3.02
N PHE A 544 14.80 18.45 -1.91
CA PHE A 544 13.58 18.59 -1.13
C PHE A 544 13.93 19.00 0.30
N LEU A 545 13.48 20.19 0.72
CA LEU A 545 13.70 20.70 2.08
C LEU A 545 12.50 20.41 2.96
N ASP A 546 12.68 19.53 3.93
CA ASP A 546 11.72 19.26 4.99
C ASP A 546 11.74 20.34 6.07
N ASN A 547 10.61 21.03 6.23
CA ASN A 547 10.46 22.14 7.18
C ASN A 547 10.35 21.70 8.65
N LYS A 548 10.09 20.41 8.93
CA LYS A 548 9.82 19.92 10.28
C LYS A 548 11.10 19.47 10.98
N GLU A 549 11.88 18.60 10.34
CA GLU A 549 13.10 18.03 10.92
C GLU A 549 14.39 18.72 10.41
N GLY A 550 14.25 19.67 9.48
CA GLY A 550 15.34 20.45 8.89
C GLY A 550 16.27 19.60 8.03
N ILE A 551 15.71 18.77 7.15
CA ILE A 551 16.47 17.83 6.33
C ILE A 551 16.37 18.24 4.86
N LEU A 552 17.51 18.39 4.19
CA LEU A 552 17.56 18.57 2.74
C LEU A 552 17.92 17.24 2.07
N PHE A 553 16.99 16.67 1.31
CA PHE A 553 17.23 15.50 0.47
C PHE A 553 17.74 15.96 -0.89
N CYS A 554 18.99 15.68 -1.22
CA CYS A 554 19.63 16.22 -2.43
C CYS A 554 20.30 15.17 -3.32
N GLY A 555 20.09 13.88 -3.04
CA GLY A 555 20.70 12.78 -3.79
C GLY A 555 22.22 12.97 -3.95
N ASP A 556 22.71 12.77 -5.15
CA ASP A 556 24.15 12.82 -5.45
C ASP A 556 24.69 14.24 -5.61
N GLU A 557 23.82 15.25 -5.57
CA GLU A 557 24.22 16.57 -6.05
C GLU A 557 25.21 17.28 -5.17
N LEU A 558 25.00 17.22 -3.85
CA LEU A 558 25.87 17.92 -2.93
C LEU A 558 27.11 17.08 -2.58
N GLY A 559 27.02 15.75 -2.51
CA GLY A 559 28.16 14.94 -2.08
C GLY A 559 28.16 13.51 -2.57
N MET A 560 29.34 13.06 -3.03
CA MET A 560 29.67 11.68 -3.37
C MET A 560 30.78 11.15 -2.44
N PRO A 561 31.04 9.82 -2.37
CA PRO A 561 32.04 9.25 -1.44
C PRO A 561 33.47 9.79 -1.64
N PHE A 562 33.75 10.40 -2.78
CA PHE A 562 35.06 10.92 -3.18
C PHE A 562 35.15 12.45 -3.20
N GLY A 563 34.11 13.16 -2.74
CA GLY A 563 33.95 14.61 -2.89
C GLY A 563 32.84 14.96 -3.90
N LYS A 564 32.92 16.13 -4.54
CA LYS A 564 31.99 16.54 -5.62
C LYS A 564 32.71 16.51 -6.97
N SER A 565 32.16 15.79 -7.94
CA SER A 565 32.59 15.90 -9.34
C SER A 565 31.63 16.83 -10.07
N MET A 566 32.17 17.86 -10.71
CA MET A 566 31.42 18.88 -11.44
C MET A 566 31.22 18.45 -12.89
N ASN A 567 29.97 18.48 -13.37
CA ASN A 567 29.67 18.27 -14.79
C ASN A 567 29.44 19.61 -15.52
N GLY A 568 28.84 20.56 -14.82
CA GLY A 568 28.61 21.95 -15.23
C GLY A 568 29.77 22.86 -14.87
N SER A 569 29.47 24.16 -14.74
CA SER A 569 30.46 25.16 -14.32
C SER A 569 30.49 25.36 -12.81
N VAL A 570 31.68 25.67 -12.28
CA VAL A 570 31.87 25.98 -10.85
C VAL A 570 30.99 27.16 -10.43
N GLU A 571 30.92 28.21 -11.25
CA GLU A 571 30.09 29.39 -10.99
C GLU A 571 28.59 29.08 -10.96
N ALA A 572 28.08 28.30 -11.93
CA ALA A 572 26.66 27.94 -11.97
C ALA A 572 26.26 27.15 -10.71
N PHE A 573 27.04 26.13 -10.35
CA PHE A 573 26.78 25.34 -9.15
C PHE A 573 26.91 26.15 -7.87
N ARG A 574 27.91 27.06 -7.79
CA ARG A 574 28.02 27.98 -6.66
C ARG A 574 26.78 28.85 -6.50
N ASN A 575 26.17 29.30 -7.59
CA ASN A 575 24.91 30.05 -7.55
C ASN A 575 23.74 29.19 -7.05
N HIS A 576 23.68 27.90 -7.41
CA HIS A 576 22.71 26.98 -6.80
C HIS A 576 22.92 26.85 -5.29
N LEU A 577 24.16 26.70 -4.82
CA LEU A 577 24.49 26.68 -3.39
C LEU A 577 24.10 27.99 -2.69
N LYS A 578 24.29 29.16 -3.32
CA LYS A 578 23.88 30.46 -2.73
C LYS A 578 22.39 30.48 -2.41
N ARG A 579 21.55 29.98 -3.33
CA ARG A 579 20.10 29.91 -3.12
C ARG A 579 19.74 28.97 -1.97
N LEU A 580 20.35 27.79 -1.91
CA LEU A 580 20.15 26.88 -0.77
C LEU A 580 20.64 27.50 0.55
N GLN A 581 21.72 28.30 0.52
CA GLN A 581 22.23 29.00 1.70
C GLN A 581 21.29 30.08 2.23
N GLU A 582 20.32 30.56 1.45
CA GLU A 582 19.25 31.44 1.95
C GLU A 582 18.37 30.72 3.00
N HIS A 583 18.30 29.39 2.93
CA HIS A 583 17.61 28.51 3.87
C HIS A 583 18.57 27.80 4.84
N ARG A 584 19.82 28.26 4.95
CA ARG A 584 20.85 27.55 5.71
C ARG A 584 20.48 27.32 7.18
N ASP A 585 19.79 28.26 7.80
CA ASP A 585 19.37 28.18 9.22
C ASP A 585 18.23 27.17 9.44
N GLU A 586 17.51 26.81 8.38
CA GLU A 586 16.46 25.78 8.39
C GLU A 586 17.04 24.37 8.20
N ILE A 587 18.22 24.27 7.57
CA ILE A 587 18.87 23.00 7.24
C ILE A 587 19.77 22.55 8.39
N ARG A 588 19.41 21.42 8.99
CA ARG A 588 20.18 20.70 10.02
C ARG A 588 20.99 19.55 9.42
N LEU A 589 20.37 18.75 8.56
CA LEU A 589 20.96 17.57 7.94
C LEU A 589 20.86 17.62 6.41
N LEU A 590 21.82 16.99 5.75
CA LEU A 590 21.81 16.70 4.32
C LEU A 590 21.73 15.20 4.12
N CYS A 591 20.82 14.75 3.26
CA CYS A 591 20.75 13.38 2.78
C CYS A 591 21.35 13.34 1.37
N THR A 592 22.62 12.92 1.30
CA THR A 592 23.40 12.81 0.06
C THR A 592 23.53 11.34 -0.39
N GLY A 593 24.06 11.06 -1.58
CA GLY A 593 24.29 9.69 -2.07
C GLY A 593 24.99 8.77 -1.06
N PRO A 594 26.14 9.18 -0.46
CA PRO A 594 26.80 8.44 0.61
C PRO A 594 25.98 8.21 1.89
N GLY A 595 24.93 8.98 2.12
CA GLY A 595 24.09 8.94 3.32
C GLY A 595 23.91 10.31 3.99
N VAL A 596 23.72 10.31 5.31
CA VAL A 596 23.41 11.52 6.07
C VAL A 596 24.67 12.24 6.50
N THR A 597 24.72 13.56 6.30
CA THR A 597 25.79 14.44 6.78
C THR A 597 25.24 15.74 7.37
N ASP A 598 26.11 16.52 8.02
CA ASP A 598 25.73 17.80 8.62
C ASP A 598 25.64 18.92 7.57
N ALA A 599 24.80 19.93 7.85
CA ALA A 599 24.61 21.09 6.98
C ALA A 599 25.91 21.89 6.70
N GLY A 600 26.92 21.79 7.57
CA GLY A 600 28.23 22.42 7.36
C GLY A 600 29.02 21.81 6.20
N PHE A 601 28.63 20.65 5.68
CA PHE A 601 29.14 20.15 4.41
C PHE A 601 28.85 21.13 3.26
N MET A 602 27.65 21.70 3.20
CA MET A 602 27.26 22.67 2.18
C MET A 602 28.11 23.95 2.25
N ASP A 603 28.41 24.42 3.47
CA ASP A 603 29.22 25.62 3.67
C ASP A 603 30.67 25.41 3.22
N ARG A 604 31.26 24.25 3.55
CA ARG A 604 32.60 23.87 3.08
C ARG A 604 32.65 23.72 1.57
N LEU A 605 31.60 23.20 0.96
CA LEU A 605 31.51 23.07 -0.50
C LEU A 605 31.46 24.46 -1.15
N ALA A 606 30.65 25.37 -0.61
CA ALA A 606 30.58 26.76 -1.06
C ALA A 606 31.92 27.48 -0.92
N GLU A 607 32.62 27.33 0.22
CA GLU A 607 33.97 27.89 0.45
C GLU A 607 34.98 27.36 -0.58
N ASN A 608 34.94 26.05 -0.89
CA ASN A 608 35.80 25.44 -1.90
C ASN A 608 35.53 26.02 -3.30
N MET A 609 34.26 26.17 -3.69
CA MET A 609 33.92 26.79 -4.97
C MET A 609 34.34 28.27 -5.02
N ASP A 610 34.14 29.03 -3.95
CA ASP A 610 34.59 30.43 -3.86
C ASP A 610 36.12 30.55 -3.98
N TYR A 611 36.86 29.58 -3.43
CA TYR A 611 38.32 29.49 -3.57
C TYR A 611 38.74 29.24 -5.03
N ILE A 612 38.06 28.32 -5.75
CA ILE A 612 38.32 28.10 -7.18
C ILE A 612 38.01 29.37 -8.00
N LEU A 613 36.87 30.02 -7.73
CA LEU A 613 36.43 31.24 -8.43
C LEU A 613 37.34 32.44 -8.18
N ALA A 614 38.05 32.47 -7.05
CA ALA A 614 39.09 33.47 -6.77
C ALA A 614 40.37 33.28 -7.61
N GLY A 615 40.42 32.26 -8.48
CA GLY A 615 41.51 31.98 -9.41
C GLY A 615 42.52 30.95 -8.89
N HIS A 616 42.21 30.25 -7.79
CA HIS A 616 43.04 29.16 -7.32
C HIS A 616 42.78 27.90 -8.14
N GLU A 617 43.79 27.45 -8.89
CA GLU A 617 43.70 26.22 -9.67
C GLU A 617 44.08 25.00 -8.83
N GLY A 618 43.27 23.94 -8.91
CA GLY A 618 43.57 22.65 -8.29
C GLY A 618 44.76 21.95 -8.95
N ARG A 619 45.17 20.81 -8.41
CA ARG A 619 46.19 19.97 -9.06
C ARG A 619 45.59 19.18 -10.24
N PRO A 620 46.35 18.85 -11.28
CA PRO A 620 45.87 17.95 -12.34
C PRO A 620 45.27 16.66 -11.77
N LEU A 621 44.12 16.23 -12.30
CA LEU A 621 43.57 14.92 -12.00
C LEU A 621 44.53 13.87 -12.58
N GLU A 622 45.18 13.10 -11.71
CA GLU A 622 46.05 12.01 -12.14
C GLU A 622 45.20 11.01 -12.93
N THR A 623 45.66 10.63 -14.13
CA THR A 623 45.02 9.56 -14.90
C THR A 623 45.02 8.33 -14.00
N PRO A 624 43.87 7.72 -13.68
CA PRO A 624 43.87 6.53 -12.86
C PRO A 624 44.61 5.44 -13.63
N GLY A 625 45.87 5.21 -13.28
CA GLY A 625 46.66 4.16 -13.91
C GLY A 625 46.14 2.81 -13.47
N LYS A 626 45.18 2.20 -14.17
CA LYS A 626 44.63 0.84 -13.89
C LYS A 626 44.41 0.51 -12.39
N GLN A 627 44.12 1.52 -11.55
CA GLN A 627 44.12 1.41 -10.08
C GLN A 627 42.84 1.96 -9.45
N ARG A 628 41.69 1.77 -10.11
CA ARG A 628 40.54 1.30 -9.33
C ARG A 628 40.59 -0.22 -9.45
N PRO A 629 40.50 -0.99 -8.35
CA PRO A 629 40.69 -2.42 -8.44
C PRO A 629 39.81 -2.97 -9.56
N ALA A 630 40.43 -3.70 -10.48
CA ALA A 630 39.72 -4.66 -11.32
C ALA A 630 39.12 -5.80 -10.46
N ASP A 631 39.25 -5.73 -9.13
CA ASP A 631 38.98 -6.80 -8.16
C ASP A 631 37.61 -6.71 -7.47
N THR A 632 36.62 -5.99 -8.02
CA THR A 632 35.24 -6.18 -7.53
C THR A 632 34.52 -7.33 -8.22
N ASP A 633 34.99 -7.79 -9.39
CA ASP A 633 34.60 -9.09 -9.92
C ASP A 633 35.41 -10.15 -9.18
N GLN A 634 35.06 -10.40 -7.91
CA GLN A 634 35.46 -11.66 -7.30
C GLN A 634 34.60 -12.73 -7.96
N GLU A 635 35.16 -13.42 -8.97
CA GLU A 635 34.67 -14.77 -9.26
C GLU A 635 34.82 -15.54 -7.95
N ALA A 636 33.70 -15.85 -7.30
CA ALA A 636 33.70 -16.85 -6.25
C ALA A 636 34.36 -18.12 -6.81
N ALA A 637 34.95 -18.96 -5.96
CA ALA A 637 35.50 -20.25 -6.41
C ALA A 637 34.48 -21.15 -7.16
N SER A 638 33.19 -20.78 -7.12
CA SER A 638 32.05 -21.36 -7.83
C SER A 638 31.73 -20.76 -9.21
N GLY A 639 32.39 -19.68 -9.66
CA GLY A 639 32.12 -19.00 -10.94
C GLY A 639 30.96 -18.00 -10.92
N GLN A 640 30.45 -17.63 -9.74
CA GLN A 640 29.41 -16.60 -9.59
C GLN A 640 30.00 -15.18 -9.61
N VAL A 641 29.26 -14.24 -10.19
CA VAL A 641 29.58 -12.81 -10.17
C VAL A 641 29.18 -12.23 -8.82
N ILE A 642 30.08 -11.49 -8.16
CA ILE A 642 29.81 -10.79 -6.91
C ILE A 642 29.91 -9.28 -7.15
N TYR A 643 28.89 -8.52 -6.74
CA TYR A 643 28.96 -7.06 -6.64
C TYR A 643 28.90 -6.62 -5.18
N ASP A 644 29.62 -5.55 -4.84
CA ASP A 644 29.45 -4.90 -3.53
C ASP A 644 28.15 -4.09 -3.54
N ARG A 645 27.26 -4.34 -2.57
CA ARG A 645 26.04 -3.54 -2.39
C ARG A 645 26.42 -2.08 -2.24
N ARG A 646 25.60 -1.18 -2.79
CA ARG A 646 25.81 0.29 -2.84
C ARG A 646 26.86 0.81 -3.81
N LEU A 647 27.65 -0.04 -4.45
CA LEU A 647 28.60 0.43 -5.46
C LEU A 647 28.04 0.14 -6.85
N PRO A 648 28.20 1.07 -7.81
CA PRO A 648 27.88 0.78 -9.19
C PRO A 648 28.59 -0.50 -9.65
N HIS A 649 27.82 -1.40 -10.26
CA HIS A 649 28.36 -2.65 -10.79
C HIS A 649 29.39 -2.33 -11.88
N ALA A 650 30.37 -3.21 -12.08
CA ALA A 650 31.46 -2.94 -13.01
C ALA A 650 31.00 -2.51 -14.44
N PRO A 651 29.94 -3.11 -15.04
CA PRO A 651 29.42 -2.69 -16.35
C PRO A 651 28.75 -1.30 -16.36
N ASP A 652 28.33 -0.81 -15.20
CA ASP A 652 27.50 0.40 -15.07
C ASP A 652 28.35 1.66 -14.83
N ARG A 653 29.64 1.49 -14.54
CA ARG A 653 30.55 2.59 -14.21
C ARG A 653 30.81 3.45 -15.45
N HIS A 654 30.54 4.75 -15.31
CA HIS A 654 30.92 5.75 -16.31
C HIS A 654 32.43 5.71 -16.58
N GLN A 655 32.78 5.71 -17.87
CA GLN A 655 34.15 5.93 -18.33
C GLN A 655 34.31 7.40 -18.65
N ASP A 656 35.16 8.09 -17.88
CA ASP A 656 35.55 9.47 -18.17
C ASP A 656 36.18 9.55 -19.58
N ASP A 657 35.83 10.58 -20.36
CA ASP A 657 36.44 10.81 -21.66
C ASP A 657 37.95 11.09 -21.48
N PRO A 658 38.84 10.24 -22.05
CA PRO A 658 40.28 10.47 -22.02
C PRO A 658 40.72 11.86 -22.50
N ALA A 659 39.94 12.49 -23.38
CA ALA A 659 40.20 13.83 -23.90
C ALA A 659 39.96 14.95 -22.88
N GLU A 660 39.17 14.71 -21.82
CA GLU A 660 38.89 15.69 -20.77
C GLU A 660 39.97 15.72 -19.67
N PHE A 661 40.67 14.60 -19.44
CA PHE A 661 41.67 14.47 -18.37
C PHE A 661 42.71 15.60 -18.31
N PRO A 662 43.28 16.10 -19.44
CA PRO A 662 44.23 17.21 -19.40
C PRO A 662 43.68 18.50 -18.76
N PHE A 663 42.36 18.67 -18.80
CA PHE A 663 41.67 19.86 -18.30
C PHE A 663 41.04 19.65 -16.91
N ARG A 664 40.94 18.41 -16.44
CA ARG A 664 40.40 18.13 -15.10
C ARG A 664 41.39 18.48 -13.99
N ARG A 665 40.87 19.03 -12.91
CA ARG A 665 41.60 19.40 -11.68
C ARG A 665 40.90 18.83 -10.47
N VAL A 666 41.70 18.59 -9.42
CA VAL A 666 41.24 18.26 -8.08
C VAL A 666 41.61 19.42 -7.17
N MET A 667 40.61 20.12 -6.64
CA MET A 667 40.77 21.09 -5.57
C MET A 667 40.52 20.39 -4.23
N ASP A 668 41.48 20.45 -3.32
CA ASP A 668 41.34 20.00 -1.93
C ASP A 668 41.36 21.25 -1.03
N HIS A 669 40.19 21.71 -0.63
CA HIS A 669 40.00 22.94 0.14
C HIS A 669 38.80 22.80 1.08
N ALA A 670 38.82 23.50 2.22
CA ALA A 670 37.81 23.37 3.29
C ALA A 670 37.55 21.92 3.75
N GLY A 671 38.53 21.02 3.57
CA GLY A 671 38.41 19.60 3.90
C GLY A 671 37.54 18.78 2.93
N LEU A 672 37.24 19.32 1.75
CA LEU A 672 36.49 18.64 0.70
C LEU A 672 37.28 18.61 -0.62
N LYS A 673 37.05 17.56 -1.39
CA LYS A 673 37.58 17.42 -2.75
C LYS A 673 36.53 17.83 -3.77
N VAL A 674 36.91 18.70 -4.69
CA VAL A 674 36.11 19.08 -5.85
C VAL A 674 36.90 18.74 -7.11
N ILE A 675 36.30 17.93 -7.99
CA ILE A 675 36.84 17.61 -9.31
C ILE A 675 36.11 18.48 -10.32
N TYR A 676 36.84 19.28 -11.10
CA TYR A 676 36.24 20.20 -12.07
C TYR A 676 37.09 20.34 -13.33
N ASP A 677 36.50 20.86 -14.41
CA ASP A 677 37.20 21.18 -15.66
C ASP A 677 37.62 22.66 -15.65
N VAL A 678 38.92 22.97 -15.85
CA VAL A 678 39.42 24.35 -15.87
C VAL A 678 38.80 25.22 -16.96
N ARG A 679 38.25 24.61 -18.02
CA ARG A 679 37.54 25.30 -19.09
C ARG A 679 36.15 25.73 -18.67
N LYS A 680 35.59 25.14 -17.61
CA LYS A 680 34.24 25.34 -17.08
C LYS A 680 34.25 25.98 -15.69
N VAL A 681 35.20 26.86 -15.37
CA VAL A 681 35.18 27.56 -14.07
C VAL A 681 34.04 28.57 -14.01
N PHE A 682 33.96 29.43 -15.02
CA PHE A 682 32.90 30.43 -15.16
C PHE A 682 31.81 29.89 -16.09
N ALA A 683 30.56 30.32 -15.88
CA ALA A 683 29.51 30.05 -16.84
C ALA A 683 29.88 30.77 -18.14
N GLU A 684 29.79 30.10 -19.30
CA GLU A 684 29.98 30.80 -20.57
C GLU A 684 28.98 31.97 -20.63
N ILE A 685 29.48 33.18 -20.88
CA ILE A 685 28.63 34.32 -21.22
C ILE A 685 27.88 33.87 -22.49
N PRO A 686 26.53 33.90 -22.53
CA PRO A 686 25.83 33.61 -23.77
C PRO A 686 26.34 34.58 -24.83
N VAL A 687 27.00 34.05 -25.87
CA VAL A 687 27.56 34.81 -27.00
C VAL A 687 26.45 35.32 -27.90
#